data_AF-A0A124G9W1-F1
#
_entry.id   AF-A0A124G9W1-F1
#
_cell.length_a   1.000
_cell.length_b   1.000
_cell.length_c   1.000
_cell.angle_alpha   90.00
_cell.angle_beta   90.00
_cell.angle_gamma   90.00
#
_symmetry.space_group_name_H-M   'P 1'
#
loop_
_entity.id
_entity.type
_entity.pdbx_description
1 polymer ?
#
loop_
_entity_poly.entity_id
_entity_poly.type
_entity_poly.pdbx_seq_one_letter_code
_entity_poly.pdbx_strand_id
1 'polypeptide(L)'
;MMMLTTMLENMGAAIGSSFLSKTNQLVFTEYAKGAISVLDLIVPSTGIVKNGTTVIKGTWTFDCETGLLGAASTRIADIWWEQIDSVRRQMTPIGGAGIVNLGQVDFNLVTPAVLQTLSFGSKPIPGNNNATNELKVNDVFAVRTKNGNIAKIRVLQYGYDLKIEWMTYKFADSYHTIGTGYTMPEDIVASADGITAYVTERNGSLLQVSLGNANRSAAMAIASGLHAPHQICLDEQHKQVFVVEFANPGRLIQIDLKTKQQKILLNGLNNAIGLLVSSDLAYAYISEQSGGGKVTKYSLQGSAHITLATGLTNPFFLTWSDATESSFFVAERDPANRVTLVKTEPSSGSAVHVVTGTGIRPSSVASIGARQLLICCDTIIQKTDILADISMATGLFMGIGHVPWNLITPAGLADTTALTAYPYQFPKDSPFGGVLSLQVNHTLAWMKAVRYYRVIVDSMPRMDTWLDLKLNTANGKYEIPVEFKPEEKWGKAGCYAIHQPGEWFMNSDLGLIMNSSSITNGKRKMTIEFYTNAGLKVSQQVFFIMIDNNRCTAAIDMPEIAGVSATTECGMLRYGNKTDTLSIRYVASHPDLQATCAWRVGRAGKGTVPGVPECSVDGPVQHVPFLFQKDVGTLLGTTCPSAAFYASVYVYARAINGFGRLSQYDASSIVAFALTL
;
A
#
# COMPACT_ATOMS: atom_id res chain seq x y z
N MET A 1 -7.36 -16.26 1.64
CA MET A 1 -8.59 -16.67 0.94
C MET A 1 -9.43 -15.42 0.87
N MET A 2 -9.56 -14.86 -0.33
CA MET A 2 -10.16 -13.55 -0.54
C MET A 2 -11.60 -13.56 -0.01
N MET A 3 -11.93 -12.58 0.84
CA MET A 3 -13.24 -12.52 1.48
C MET A 3 -14.25 -11.95 0.47
N LEU A 4 -15.18 -12.80 0.02
CA LEU A 4 -16.36 -12.39 -0.74
C LEU A 4 -17.52 -12.20 0.24
N THR A 5 -18.15 -11.03 0.19
CA THR A 5 -19.32 -10.70 1.00
C THR A 5 -20.53 -10.56 0.07
N THR A 6 -21.57 -11.37 0.28
CA THR A 6 -22.85 -11.19 -0.43
C THR A 6 -23.54 -9.93 0.07
N MET A 7 -23.81 -8.99 -0.82
CA MET A 7 -24.50 -7.72 -0.55
C MET A 7 -26.01 -7.83 -0.77
N LEU A 8 -26.40 -8.54 -1.84
CA LEU A 8 -27.80 -8.80 -2.20
C LEU A 8 -27.97 -10.22 -2.70
N GLU A 9 -29.18 -10.78 -2.51
CA GLU A 9 -29.60 -12.10 -2.98
C GLU A 9 -30.94 -12.01 -3.74
N ASN A 10 -31.30 -13.06 -4.46
CA ASN A 10 -32.55 -13.17 -5.22
C ASN A 10 -32.70 -12.08 -6.31
N MET A 11 -31.58 -11.70 -6.93
CA MET A 11 -31.56 -10.80 -8.08
C MET A 11 -32.13 -11.48 -9.32
N GLY A 12 -32.76 -10.69 -10.18
CA GLY A 12 -33.36 -11.13 -11.44
C GLY A 12 -32.39 -11.09 -12.61
N ALA A 13 -31.24 -11.78 -12.49
CA ALA A 13 -30.11 -11.68 -13.40
C ALA A 13 -29.53 -10.24 -13.41
N ALA A 14 -28.75 -9.89 -12.39
CA ALA A 14 -28.03 -8.62 -12.38
C ALA A 14 -26.91 -8.65 -13.42
N ILE A 15 -27.05 -7.88 -14.51
CA ILE A 15 -26.13 -7.93 -15.66
C ILE A 15 -25.20 -6.72 -15.67
N GLY A 16 -25.60 -5.63 -16.32
CA GLY A 16 -24.81 -4.41 -16.43
C GLY A 16 -24.96 -3.51 -15.24
N SER A 17 -23.91 -2.76 -14.94
CA SER A 17 -23.90 -1.88 -13.79
C SER A 17 -23.03 -0.65 -13.98
N SER A 18 -23.42 0.43 -13.31
CA SER A 18 -22.74 1.71 -13.29
C SER A 18 -22.69 2.21 -11.84
N PHE A 19 -21.49 2.53 -11.37
CA PHE A 19 -21.29 3.08 -10.03
C PHE A 19 -21.37 4.61 -10.04
N LEU A 20 -22.24 5.15 -9.21
CA LEU A 20 -22.42 6.58 -8.98
C LEU A 20 -21.64 7.00 -7.74
N SER A 21 -20.40 7.46 -7.93
CA SER A 21 -19.50 7.82 -6.83
C SER A 21 -20.01 8.96 -5.95
N LYS A 22 -20.78 9.91 -6.52
CA LYS A 22 -21.36 11.05 -5.78
C LYS A 22 -22.42 10.62 -4.77
N THR A 23 -23.18 9.57 -5.07
CA THR A 23 -24.27 9.07 -4.22
C THR A 23 -23.93 7.74 -3.55
N ASN A 24 -22.77 7.15 -3.84
CA ASN A 24 -22.37 5.81 -3.40
C ASN A 24 -23.41 4.74 -3.75
N GLN A 25 -23.90 4.79 -4.99
CA GLN A 25 -24.93 3.89 -5.48
C GLN A 25 -24.41 3.04 -6.63
N LEU A 26 -24.76 1.77 -6.65
CA LEU A 26 -24.65 0.92 -7.84
C LEU A 26 -26.01 0.89 -8.53
N VAL A 27 -26.10 1.44 -9.74
CA VAL A 27 -27.28 1.28 -10.59
C VAL A 27 -27.01 0.12 -11.54
N PHE A 28 -27.97 -0.79 -11.68
CA PHE A 28 -27.78 -2.00 -12.48
C PHE A 28 -29.07 -2.46 -13.15
N THR A 29 -28.92 -3.25 -14.22
CA THR A 29 -30.03 -3.88 -14.93
C THR A 29 -30.33 -5.25 -14.33
N GLU A 30 -31.61 -5.60 -14.26
CA GLU A 30 -32.07 -6.95 -13.96
C GLU A 30 -32.74 -7.55 -15.20
N TYR A 31 -31.97 -8.36 -15.93
CA TYR A 31 -32.34 -8.90 -17.24
C TYR A 31 -33.66 -9.66 -17.22
N ALA A 32 -33.87 -10.52 -16.21
CA ALA A 32 -35.06 -11.37 -16.12
C ALA A 32 -36.30 -10.61 -15.63
N LYS A 33 -36.10 -9.54 -14.83
CA LYS A 33 -37.20 -8.70 -14.32
C LYS A 33 -37.59 -7.58 -15.28
N GLY A 34 -36.73 -7.24 -16.25
CA GLY A 34 -36.98 -6.08 -17.11
C GLY A 34 -36.94 -4.77 -16.33
N ALA A 35 -35.96 -4.65 -15.43
CA ALA A 35 -35.91 -3.56 -14.45
C ALA A 35 -34.54 -2.87 -14.39
N ILE A 36 -34.55 -1.62 -13.92
CA ILE A 36 -33.38 -0.91 -13.43
C ILE A 36 -33.51 -0.82 -11.92
N SER A 37 -32.50 -1.31 -11.22
CA SER A 37 -32.47 -1.36 -9.76
C SER A 37 -31.24 -0.64 -9.23
N VAL A 38 -31.31 -0.23 -7.97
CA VAL A 38 -30.26 0.49 -7.26
C VAL A 38 -29.89 -0.28 -6.02
N LEU A 39 -28.58 -0.36 -5.75
CA LEU A 39 -28.00 -0.73 -4.48
C LEU A 39 -27.33 0.49 -3.86
N ASP A 40 -27.90 1.00 -2.77
CA ASP A 40 -27.29 2.01 -1.92
C ASP A 40 -26.20 1.37 -1.05
N LEU A 41 -24.96 1.83 -1.18
CA LEU A 41 -23.86 1.36 -0.32
C LEU A 41 -23.88 2.03 1.06
N ILE A 42 -24.57 3.16 1.17
CA ILE A 42 -24.89 3.84 2.42
C ILE A 42 -26.36 4.25 2.34
N VAL A 43 -27.19 3.65 3.18
CA VAL A 43 -28.61 4.00 3.25
C VAL A 43 -28.87 5.10 4.27
N PRO A 44 -29.83 6.01 4.02
CA PRO A 44 -30.25 6.95 5.03
C PRO A 44 -30.89 6.20 6.22
N SER A 45 -30.75 6.76 7.42
CA SER A 45 -31.55 6.30 8.55
C SER A 45 -33.00 6.76 8.33
N THR A 46 -33.94 5.83 8.43
CA THR A 46 -35.39 6.13 8.34
C THR A 46 -35.98 6.57 9.68
N GLY A 47 -35.19 6.57 10.75
CA GLY A 47 -35.61 7.01 12.08
C GLY A 47 -34.85 6.35 13.23
N ILE A 48 -35.14 6.83 14.44
CA ILE A 48 -34.66 6.24 15.69
C ILE A 48 -35.70 5.20 16.14
N VAL A 49 -35.29 3.95 16.31
CA VAL A 49 -36.15 2.90 16.89
C VAL A 49 -36.33 3.14 18.37
N LYS A 50 -35.22 3.38 19.07
CA LYS A 50 -35.20 3.62 20.52
C LYS A 50 -33.96 4.40 20.91
N ASN A 51 -34.09 5.21 21.95
CA ASN A 51 -32.97 5.82 22.63
C ASN A 51 -33.27 5.96 24.13
N GLY A 52 -32.24 6.29 24.90
CA GLY A 52 -32.40 6.65 26.30
C GLY A 52 -31.18 6.30 27.13
N THR A 53 -31.40 6.28 28.43
CA THR A 53 -30.39 5.96 29.45
C THR A 53 -30.93 4.85 30.34
N THR A 54 -30.11 3.85 30.65
CA THR A 54 -30.51 2.74 31.52
C THR A 54 -29.33 2.16 32.27
N VAL A 55 -29.61 1.24 33.20
CA VAL A 55 -28.62 0.48 33.97
C VAL A 55 -28.81 -1.01 33.65
N ILE A 56 -27.84 -1.59 32.93
CA ILE A 56 -27.80 -3.03 32.70
C ILE A 56 -27.22 -3.68 33.95
N LYS A 57 -28.05 -4.45 34.65
CA LYS A 57 -27.62 -5.16 35.85
C LYS A 57 -26.56 -6.21 35.53
N GLY A 58 -25.68 -6.50 36.49
CA GLY A 58 -24.71 -7.58 36.36
C GLY A 58 -25.38 -8.90 35.99
N THR A 59 -24.89 -9.58 34.96
CA THR A 59 -25.45 -10.81 34.36
C THR A 59 -26.81 -10.66 33.66
N TRP A 60 -27.30 -9.45 33.41
CA TRP A 60 -28.57 -9.24 32.67
C TRP A 60 -28.34 -8.92 31.20
N THR A 61 -29.33 -9.29 30.40
CA THR A 61 -29.38 -9.00 28.96
C THR A 61 -30.10 -7.69 28.69
N PHE A 62 -29.80 -7.07 27.56
CA PHE A 62 -30.39 -5.81 27.12
C PHE A 62 -30.75 -5.89 25.64
N ASP A 63 -32.01 -5.56 25.32
CA ASP A 63 -32.53 -5.49 23.96
C ASP A 63 -32.50 -4.03 23.51
N CYS A 64 -31.68 -3.72 22.51
CA CYS A 64 -31.40 -2.36 22.06
C CYS A 64 -32.59 -1.75 21.31
N GLU A 65 -33.53 -2.57 20.84
CA GLU A 65 -34.73 -2.15 20.11
C GLU A 65 -35.82 -1.67 21.08
N THR A 66 -35.98 -2.37 22.20
CA THR A 66 -37.07 -2.13 23.15
C THR A 66 -36.62 -1.32 24.37
N GLY A 67 -35.33 -1.39 24.72
CA GLY A 67 -34.78 -0.87 25.97
C GLY A 67 -35.09 -1.75 27.19
N LEU A 68 -35.59 -2.98 26.98
CA LEU A 68 -35.94 -3.90 28.06
C LEU A 68 -34.72 -4.69 28.55
N LEU A 69 -34.73 -4.96 29.85
CA LEU A 69 -33.75 -5.79 30.54
C LEU A 69 -34.31 -7.21 30.71
N GLY A 70 -33.48 -8.21 30.49
CA GLY A 70 -33.85 -9.63 30.64
C GLY A 70 -32.88 -10.40 31.52
N ALA A 71 -33.30 -11.58 31.98
CA ALA A 71 -32.42 -12.51 32.68
C ALA A 71 -31.41 -13.16 31.70
N ALA A 72 -30.28 -13.65 32.21
CA ALA A 72 -29.25 -14.30 31.39
C ALA A 72 -29.78 -15.47 30.51
N SER A 73 -30.83 -16.15 30.96
CA SER A 73 -31.48 -17.27 30.25
C SER A 73 -32.27 -16.84 29.01
N THR A 74 -32.67 -15.57 28.91
CA THR A 74 -33.37 -15.02 27.75
C THR A 74 -32.36 -14.64 26.66
N ARG A 75 -32.02 -15.61 25.79
CA ARG A 75 -31.16 -15.45 24.59
C ARG A 75 -31.81 -14.64 23.45
N ILE A 76 -32.91 -13.95 23.75
CA ILE A 76 -33.68 -13.15 22.78
C ILE A 76 -33.25 -11.68 22.74
N ALA A 77 -32.37 -11.20 23.62
CA ALA A 77 -31.88 -9.81 23.58
C ALA A 77 -30.66 -9.64 22.64
N ASP A 78 -30.10 -8.44 22.54
CA ASP A 78 -28.96 -8.16 21.64
C ASP A 78 -27.61 -8.27 22.34
N ILE A 79 -27.51 -7.83 23.61
CA ILE A 79 -26.27 -7.86 24.38
C ILE A 79 -26.48 -8.39 25.80
N TRP A 80 -25.42 -8.96 26.37
CA TRP A 80 -25.39 -9.50 27.72
C TRP A 80 -24.20 -8.92 28.49
N TRP A 81 -24.49 -8.23 29.60
CA TRP A 81 -23.46 -7.78 30.52
C TRP A 81 -23.07 -8.91 31.47
N GLU A 82 -22.16 -9.76 31.02
CA GLU A 82 -21.81 -11.00 31.70
C GLU A 82 -20.79 -10.77 32.83
N GLN A 83 -21.17 -11.14 34.05
CA GLN A 83 -20.28 -11.25 35.19
C GLN A 83 -19.80 -12.71 35.28
N ILE A 84 -18.53 -12.96 35.00
CA ILE A 84 -17.96 -14.32 34.99
C ILE A 84 -17.44 -14.66 36.39
N ASP A 85 -16.70 -13.74 36.99
CA ASP A 85 -16.27 -13.80 38.39
C ASP A 85 -16.08 -12.37 38.95
N SER A 86 -15.43 -12.23 40.10
CA SER A 86 -15.21 -10.93 40.75
C SER A 86 -14.33 -9.97 39.94
N VAL A 87 -13.59 -10.47 38.94
CA VAL A 87 -12.65 -9.69 38.11
C VAL A 87 -13.06 -9.74 36.63
N ARG A 88 -13.42 -10.90 36.10
CA ARG A 88 -13.72 -11.10 34.68
C ARG A 88 -15.15 -10.74 34.34
N ARG A 89 -15.32 -9.87 33.35
CA ARG A 89 -16.62 -9.40 32.83
C ARG A 89 -16.52 -9.11 31.35
N GLN A 90 -17.63 -9.17 30.64
CA GLN A 90 -17.65 -8.86 29.22
C GLN A 90 -19.03 -8.41 28.74
N MET A 91 -19.04 -7.59 27.68
CA MET A 91 -20.25 -7.32 26.91
C MET A 91 -20.30 -8.30 25.74
N THR A 92 -21.19 -9.28 25.86
CA THR A 92 -21.32 -10.38 24.91
C THR A 92 -22.49 -10.11 23.97
N PRO A 93 -22.29 -10.10 22.63
CA PRO A 93 -23.41 -10.09 21.70
C PRO A 93 -24.14 -11.43 21.77
N ILE A 94 -25.48 -11.41 21.81
CA ILE A 94 -26.32 -12.60 21.89
C ILE A 94 -27.47 -12.52 20.87
N GLY A 95 -28.23 -13.61 20.72
CA GLY A 95 -29.43 -13.61 19.87
C GLY A 95 -29.19 -13.38 18.38
N GLY A 96 -27.95 -13.54 17.89
CA GLY A 96 -27.56 -13.26 16.50
C GLY A 96 -27.09 -11.82 16.27
N ALA A 97 -27.03 -10.98 17.31
CA ALA A 97 -26.46 -9.64 17.23
C ALA A 97 -24.94 -9.69 16.96
N GLY A 98 -24.41 -8.58 16.43
CA GLY A 98 -22.98 -8.34 16.30
C GLY A 98 -22.57 -7.11 17.09
N ILE A 99 -21.33 -7.08 17.57
CA ILE A 99 -20.78 -5.98 18.36
C ILE A 99 -19.45 -5.51 17.78
N VAL A 100 -19.13 -4.23 18.01
CA VAL A 100 -17.82 -3.64 17.69
C VAL A 100 -17.49 -2.58 18.73
N ASN A 101 -16.27 -2.64 19.27
CA ASN A 101 -15.78 -1.63 20.21
C ASN A 101 -15.18 -0.44 19.44
N LEU A 102 -15.64 0.78 19.72
CA LEU A 102 -15.08 2.01 19.15
C LEU A 102 -14.13 2.71 20.13
N GLY A 103 -14.17 2.32 21.41
CA GLY A 103 -13.43 2.97 22.50
C GLY A 103 -13.89 4.41 22.70
N GLN A 104 -12.98 5.26 23.17
CA GLN A 104 -13.30 6.65 23.46
C GLN A 104 -13.40 7.50 22.18
N VAL A 105 -14.59 7.54 21.60
CA VAL A 105 -14.97 8.41 20.49
C VAL A 105 -16.10 9.35 20.91
N ASP A 106 -16.23 10.50 20.26
CA ASP A 106 -17.37 11.38 20.50
C ASP A 106 -18.66 10.70 20.02
N PHE A 107 -19.56 10.41 20.96
CA PHE A 107 -20.85 9.77 20.72
C PHE A 107 -21.70 10.51 19.68
N ASN A 108 -21.57 11.84 19.57
CA ASN A 108 -22.32 12.64 18.61
C ASN A 108 -21.76 12.55 17.19
N LEU A 109 -20.45 12.31 17.05
CA LEU A 109 -19.78 12.14 15.76
C LEU A 109 -19.96 10.72 15.18
N VAL A 110 -20.43 9.76 15.97
CA VAL A 110 -20.87 8.45 15.49
C VAL A 110 -22.25 8.61 14.84
N THR A 111 -22.27 8.96 13.56
CA THR A 111 -23.48 9.16 12.76
C THR A 111 -24.02 7.83 12.21
N PRO A 112 -25.29 7.78 11.75
CA PRO A 112 -25.82 6.59 11.07
C PRO A 112 -25.01 6.15 9.84
N ALA A 113 -24.39 7.09 9.13
CA ALA A 113 -23.50 6.77 8.01
C ALA A 113 -22.22 6.08 8.48
N VAL A 114 -21.59 6.59 9.55
CA VAL A 114 -20.41 5.95 10.16
C VAL A 114 -20.74 4.53 10.62
N LEU A 115 -21.89 4.34 11.27
CA LEU A 115 -22.32 3.04 11.81
C LEU A 115 -22.39 1.93 10.74
N GLN A 116 -22.79 2.25 9.52
CA GLN A 116 -22.89 1.29 8.41
C GLN A 116 -21.52 0.86 7.85
N THR A 117 -20.46 1.61 8.14
CA THR A 117 -19.09 1.27 7.71
C THR A 117 -18.37 0.31 8.66
N LEU A 118 -18.98 0.00 9.81
CA LEU A 118 -18.35 -0.77 10.87
C LEU A 118 -18.42 -2.29 10.60
N SER A 119 -17.34 -2.99 10.94
CA SER A 119 -17.28 -4.45 10.89
C SER A 119 -17.74 -5.05 12.22
N PHE A 120 -18.98 -5.54 12.26
CA PHE A 120 -19.55 -6.19 13.44
C PHE A 120 -19.10 -7.65 13.56
N GLY A 121 -18.68 -8.05 14.76
CA GLY A 121 -18.28 -9.43 15.05
C GLY A 121 -19.08 -10.05 16.19
N SER A 122 -18.81 -11.32 16.48
CA SER A 122 -19.38 -12.04 17.63
C SER A 122 -18.47 -12.05 18.87
N LYS A 123 -17.27 -11.47 18.76
CA LYS A 123 -16.30 -11.43 19.85
C LYS A 123 -16.79 -10.49 20.97
N PRO A 124 -16.93 -10.96 22.22
CA PRO A 124 -17.28 -10.10 23.34
C PRO A 124 -16.26 -8.98 23.55
N ILE A 125 -16.73 -7.83 24.03
CA ILE A 125 -15.85 -6.74 24.47
C ILE A 125 -15.43 -7.00 25.92
N PRO A 126 -14.14 -7.13 26.23
CA PRO A 126 -13.66 -7.28 27.60
C PRO A 126 -14.07 -6.09 28.47
N GLY A 127 -14.81 -6.37 29.55
CA GLY A 127 -15.27 -5.38 30.51
C GLY A 127 -14.63 -5.58 31.88
N ASN A 128 -13.43 -6.17 31.97
CA ASN A 128 -12.86 -6.68 33.22
C ASN A 128 -12.69 -5.61 34.31
N ASN A 129 -12.83 -5.97 35.57
CA ASN A 129 -12.56 -5.09 36.72
C ASN A 129 -11.06 -5.00 37.04
N ASN A 130 -10.25 -4.71 36.03
CA ASN A 130 -8.81 -4.50 36.14
C ASN A 130 -8.32 -3.66 34.95
N ALA A 131 -7.00 -3.56 34.76
CA ALA A 131 -6.39 -2.75 33.70
C ALA A 131 -6.74 -3.19 32.26
N THR A 132 -7.32 -4.38 32.07
CA THR A 132 -7.72 -4.92 30.75
C THR A 132 -9.14 -4.54 30.34
N ASN A 133 -9.83 -3.67 31.09
CA ASN A 133 -11.16 -3.16 30.74
C ASN A 133 -11.13 -2.38 29.41
N GLU A 134 -12.06 -2.68 28.51
CA GLU A 134 -12.30 -1.97 27.25
C GLU A 134 -13.69 -1.28 27.19
N LEU A 135 -14.41 -1.22 28.32
CA LEU A 135 -15.72 -0.56 28.49
C LEU A 135 -15.68 0.45 29.64
N LYS A 136 -14.82 1.46 29.53
CA LYS A 136 -14.64 2.52 30.51
C LYS A 136 -15.70 3.60 30.32
N VAL A 137 -15.86 4.47 31.32
CA VAL A 137 -16.73 5.64 31.20
C VAL A 137 -16.33 6.47 29.97
N ASN A 138 -17.32 6.85 29.18
CA ASN A 138 -17.25 7.50 27.85
C ASN A 138 -16.78 6.63 26.68
N ASP A 139 -16.45 5.35 26.89
CA ASP A 139 -16.26 4.46 25.75
C ASP A 139 -17.59 4.26 25.03
N VAL A 140 -17.50 4.21 23.70
CA VAL A 140 -18.60 3.95 22.80
C VAL A 140 -18.36 2.61 22.11
N PHE A 141 -19.42 1.82 22.00
CA PHE A 141 -19.45 0.63 21.16
C PHE A 141 -20.73 0.63 20.34
N ALA A 142 -20.74 -0.14 19.26
CA ALA A 142 -21.91 -0.29 18.42
C ALA A 142 -22.38 -1.74 18.40
N VAL A 143 -23.69 -1.91 18.26
CA VAL A 143 -24.36 -3.21 18.20
C VAL A 143 -25.20 -3.24 16.93
N ARG A 144 -24.96 -4.23 16.07
CA ARG A 144 -25.95 -4.61 15.04
C ARG A 144 -26.92 -5.57 15.70
N THR A 145 -28.17 -5.15 15.84
CA THR A 145 -29.21 -5.92 16.52
C THR A 145 -29.58 -7.17 15.71
N LYS A 146 -30.27 -8.11 16.35
CA LYS A 146 -30.83 -9.30 15.67
C LYS A 146 -31.79 -8.95 14.52
N ASN A 147 -32.40 -7.76 14.56
CA ASN A 147 -33.35 -7.27 13.56
C ASN A 147 -32.65 -6.46 12.44
N GLY A 148 -31.31 -6.35 12.47
CA GLY A 148 -30.53 -5.64 11.45
C GLY A 148 -30.40 -4.13 11.66
N ASN A 149 -31.01 -3.55 12.70
CA ASN A 149 -30.78 -2.16 13.08
C ASN A 149 -29.40 -1.99 13.73
N ILE A 150 -28.92 -0.75 13.83
CA ILE A 150 -27.62 -0.48 14.44
C ILE A 150 -27.77 0.49 15.60
N ALA A 151 -27.35 0.06 16.78
CA ALA A 151 -27.26 0.88 17.98
C ALA A 151 -25.84 1.41 18.19
N LYS A 152 -25.73 2.66 18.63
CA LYS A 152 -24.53 3.18 19.30
C LYS A 152 -24.81 3.28 20.79
N ILE A 153 -23.83 2.92 21.61
CA ILE A 153 -23.96 2.84 23.07
C ILE A 153 -22.75 3.49 23.70
N ARG A 154 -22.97 4.47 24.58
CA ARG A 154 -21.94 5.10 25.42
C ARG A 154 -22.05 4.60 26.85
N VAL A 155 -20.93 4.22 27.44
CA VAL A 155 -20.85 3.89 28.87
C VAL A 155 -20.85 5.18 29.68
N LEU A 156 -21.85 5.37 30.53
CA LEU A 156 -21.93 6.53 31.45
C LEU A 156 -21.36 6.21 32.84
N GLN A 157 -21.51 4.97 33.29
CA GLN A 157 -20.95 4.50 34.56
C GLN A 157 -20.60 3.03 34.43
N TYR A 158 -19.38 2.69 34.84
CA TYR A 158 -18.86 1.33 34.85
C TYR A 158 -18.89 0.73 36.26
N GLY A 159 -19.27 -0.55 36.38
CA GLY A 159 -19.39 -1.23 37.67
C GLY A 159 -19.86 -2.68 37.54
N TYR A 160 -20.33 -3.26 38.66
CA TYR A 160 -21.07 -4.53 38.64
C TYR A 160 -22.30 -4.41 37.73
N ASP A 161 -22.99 -3.28 37.84
CA ASP A 161 -23.99 -2.82 36.87
C ASP A 161 -23.35 -1.78 35.92
N LEU A 162 -23.85 -1.73 34.68
CA LEU A 162 -23.35 -0.84 33.63
C LEU A 162 -24.42 0.20 33.28
N LYS A 163 -24.18 1.48 33.57
CA LYS A 163 -25.06 2.57 33.12
C LYS A 163 -24.66 2.99 31.73
N ILE A 164 -25.61 3.00 30.81
CA ILE A 164 -25.40 3.34 29.40
C ILE A 164 -26.36 4.41 28.92
N GLU A 165 -25.94 5.16 27.92
CA GLU A 165 -26.79 5.88 26.98
C GLU A 165 -26.76 5.14 25.65
N TRP A 166 -27.90 4.94 25.00
CA TRP A 166 -27.93 4.30 23.68
C TRP A 166 -28.88 4.99 22.72
N MET A 167 -28.63 4.77 21.43
CA MET A 167 -29.52 5.15 20.35
C MET A 167 -29.44 4.09 19.24
N THR A 168 -30.60 3.54 18.88
CA THR A 168 -30.78 2.52 17.86
C THR A 168 -31.43 3.14 16.63
N TYR A 169 -30.75 3.03 15.49
CA TYR A 169 -31.21 3.57 14.21
C TYR A 169 -31.79 2.47 13.33
N LYS A 170 -32.91 2.78 12.69
CA LYS A 170 -33.45 2.02 11.56
C LYS A 170 -32.91 2.59 10.26
N PHE A 171 -32.65 1.72 9.30
CA PHE A 171 -32.15 2.09 7.98
C PHE A 171 -33.15 1.69 6.90
N ALA A 172 -33.11 2.40 5.77
CA ALA A 172 -33.87 2.03 4.59
C ALA A 172 -33.34 0.71 4.00
N ASP A 173 -34.15 0.06 3.15
CA ASP A 173 -33.67 -1.05 2.34
C ASP A 173 -32.61 -0.53 1.36
N SER A 174 -31.46 -1.21 1.32
CA SER A 174 -30.36 -0.84 0.42
C SER A 174 -30.66 -1.15 -1.04
N TYR A 175 -31.63 -2.03 -1.30
CA TYR A 175 -32.07 -2.38 -2.64
C TYR A 175 -33.45 -1.78 -2.92
N HIS A 176 -33.58 -1.15 -4.08
CA HIS A 176 -34.87 -0.73 -4.59
C HIS A 176 -34.88 -0.67 -6.12
N THR A 177 -36.03 -0.95 -6.72
CA THR A 177 -36.24 -0.85 -8.17
C THR A 177 -36.73 0.56 -8.53
N ILE A 178 -36.03 1.24 -9.44
CA ILE A 178 -36.34 2.62 -9.86
C ILE A 178 -37.02 2.69 -11.24
N GLY A 179 -36.97 1.61 -12.01
CA GLY A 179 -37.52 1.54 -13.36
C GLY A 179 -37.95 0.14 -13.75
N THR A 180 -39.07 0.05 -14.47
CA THR A 180 -39.65 -1.22 -14.94
C THR A 180 -40.09 -1.14 -16.40
N GLY A 181 -40.43 -2.29 -16.98
CA GLY A 181 -40.98 -2.43 -18.32
C GLY A 181 -39.95 -2.62 -19.43
N TYR A 182 -38.68 -2.79 -19.08
CA TYR A 182 -37.60 -3.07 -20.04
C TYR A 182 -37.71 -4.50 -20.58
N THR A 183 -37.31 -4.69 -21.82
CA THR A 183 -37.28 -6.00 -22.47
C THR A 183 -35.85 -6.50 -22.51
N MET A 184 -35.50 -7.41 -21.59
CA MET A 184 -34.16 -8.02 -21.51
C MET A 184 -33.03 -6.96 -21.53
N PRO A 185 -33.00 -6.03 -20.55
CA PRO A 185 -31.96 -5.02 -20.48
C PRO A 185 -30.60 -5.68 -20.21
N GLU A 186 -29.59 -5.32 -21.00
CA GLU A 186 -28.24 -5.87 -20.91
C GLU A 186 -27.35 -4.98 -20.06
N ASP A 187 -27.00 -3.80 -20.58
CA ASP A 187 -26.09 -2.87 -19.92
C ASP A 187 -26.75 -1.56 -19.54
N ILE A 188 -26.16 -0.89 -18.55
CA ILE A 188 -26.51 0.47 -18.14
C ILE A 188 -25.25 1.27 -17.84
N VAL A 189 -25.14 2.45 -18.44
CA VAL A 189 -24.10 3.44 -18.10
C VAL A 189 -24.76 4.77 -17.76
N ALA A 190 -24.40 5.34 -16.61
CA ALA A 190 -24.89 6.64 -16.20
C ALA A 190 -23.96 7.76 -16.65
N SER A 191 -24.52 8.95 -16.90
CA SER A 191 -23.75 10.18 -17.08
C SER A 191 -23.01 10.57 -15.80
N ALA A 192 -21.93 11.33 -15.93
CA ALA A 192 -21.06 11.78 -14.83
C ALA A 192 -21.78 12.67 -13.80
N ASP A 193 -22.91 13.27 -14.18
CA ASP A 193 -23.80 13.99 -13.25
C ASP A 193 -24.69 13.06 -12.40
N GLY A 194 -24.83 11.79 -12.79
CA GLY A 194 -25.67 10.80 -12.13
C GLY A 194 -27.16 10.99 -12.36
N ILE A 195 -27.57 11.76 -13.39
CA ILE A 195 -28.97 12.09 -13.65
C ILE A 195 -29.53 11.27 -14.81
N THR A 196 -28.76 11.08 -15.87
CA THR A 196 -29.18 10.36 -17.08
C THR A 196 -28.48 9.01 -17.15
N ALA A 197 -29.16 7.99 -17.67
CA ALA A 197 -28.56 6.71 -17.97
C ALA A 197 -28.91 6.26 -19.39
N TYR A 198 -28.01 5.46 -19.97
CA TYR A 198 -28.20 4.79 -21.24
C TYR A 198 -28.31 3.30 -21.01
N VAL A 199 -29.28 2.65 -21.66
CA VAL A 199 -29.60 1.23 -21.44
C VAL A 199 -29.72 0.51 -22.77
N THR A 200 -29.06 -0.63 -22.90
CA THR A 200 -29.23 -1.52 -24.04
C THR A 200 -30.30 -2.57 -23.75
N GLU A 201 -31.18 -2.81 -24.72
CA GLU A 201 -32.12 -3.93 -24.69
C GLU A 201 -31.71 -4.94 -25.75
N ARG A 202 -31.67 -6.23 -25.37
CA ARG A 202 -31.27 -7.32 -26.29
C ARG A 202 -32.11 -7.37 -27.57
N ASN A 203 -33.32 -6.82 -27.55
CA ASN A 203 -34.19 -6.71 -28.73
C ASN A 203 -33.73 -5.69 -29.80
N GLY A 204 -32.65 -4.95 -29.55
CA GLY A 204 -32.03 -4.08 -30.55
C GLY A 204 -32.18 -2.58 -30.30
N SER A 205 -32.45 -2.18 -29.05
CA SER A 205 -32.60 -0.75 -28.69
C SER A 205 -31.44 -0.26 -27.84
N LEU A 206 -31.00 0.98 -28.08
CA LEU A 206 -30.26 1.79 -27.12
C LEU A 206 -31.16 2.93 -26.66
N LEU A 207 -31.34 3.04 -25.36
CA LEU A 207 -32.27 3.97 -24.73
C LEU A 207 -31.51 5.00 -23.91
N GLN A 208 -32.12 6.16 -23.73
CA GLN A 208 -31.73 7.18 -22.76
C GLN A 208 -32.89 7.39 -21.79
N VAL A 209 -32.61 7.44 -20.49
CA VAL A 209 -33.63 7.59 -19.44
C VAL A 209 -33.10 8.46 -18.30
N SER A 210 -33.99 9.20 -17.64
CA SER A 210 -33.66 9.89 -16.38
C SER A 210 -33.72 8.89 -15.21
N LEU A 211 -32.70 8.87 -14.36
CA LEU A 211 -32.68 8.02 -13.17
C LEU A 211 -33.75 8.43 -12.13
N GLY A 212 -34.24 9.67 -12.17
CA GLY A 212 -35.37 10.11 -11.34
C GLY A 212 -36.74 9.62 -11.81
N ASN A 213 -36.85 9.09 -13.04
CA ASN A 213 -38.04 8.45 -13.59
C ASN A 213 -37.62 7.35 -14.57
N ALA A 214 -37.03 6.28 -14.03
CA ALA A 214 -36.30 5.30 -14.82
C ALA A 214 -37.20 4.26 -15.52
N ASN A 215 -38.52 4.45 -15.59
CA ASN A 215 -39.40 3.51 -16.27
C ASN A 215 -39.16 3.49 -17.78
N ARG A 216 -39.29 2.32 -18.40
CA ARG A 216 -39.11 2.13 -19.86
C ARG A 216 -40.03 3.02 -20.70
N SER A 217 -41.24 3.32 -20.21
CA SER A 217 -42.21 4.20 -20.85
C SER A 217 -41.77 5.67 -20.90
N ALA A 218 -40.87 6.08 -20.01
CA ALA A 218 -40.28 7.42 -19.99
C ALA A 218 -38.93 7.49 -20.76
N ALA A 219 -38.40 6.35 -21.20
CA ALA A 219 -37.13 6.28 -21.91
C ALA A 219 -37.26 6.69 -23.39
N MET A 220 -36.29 7.46 -23.89
CA MET A 220 -36.18 7.84 -25.28
C MET A 220 -35.27 6.86 -26.04
N ALA A 221 -35.72 6.36 -27.19
CA ALA A 221 -34.85 5.60 -28.09
C ALA A 221 -33.80 6.52 -28.73
N ILE A 222 -32.53 6.18 -28.52
CA ILE A 222 -31.37 6.81 -29.16
C ILE A 222 -31.02 6.06 -30.44
N ALA A 223 -31.06 4.72 -30.41
CA ALA A 223 -30.90 3.87 -31.58
C ALA A 223 -31.85 2.67 -31.52
N SER A 224 -32.20 2.16 -32.69
CA SER A 224 -32.97 0.94 -32.90
C SER A 224 -32.36 0.14 -34.05
N GLY A 225 -32.78 -1.11 -34.22
CA GLY A 225 -32.27 -2.01 -35.26
C GLY A 225 -30.87 -2.56 -34.98
N LEU A 226 -30.41 -2.47 -33.73
CA LEU A 226 -29.19 -3.12 -33.27
C LEU A 226 -29.43 -4.63 -33.13
N HIS A 227 -28.38 -5.43 -33.24
CA HIS A 227 -28.43 -6.89 -33.12
C HIS A 227 -27.89 -7.33 -31.75
N ALA A 228 -28.78 -7.55 -30.78
CA ALA A 228 -28.40 -7.91 -29.41
C ALA A 228 -27.29 -7.01 -28.83
N PRO A 229 -27.51 -5.69 -28.73
CA PRO A 229 -26.53 -4.77 -28.18
C PRO A 229 -26.23 -5.12 -26.71
N HIS A 230 -24.96 -5.19 -26.35
CA HIS A 230 -24.49 -5.52 -25.00
C HIS A 230 -23.85 -4.30 -24.33
N GLN A 231 -22.55 -4.32 -24.04
CA GLN A 231 -21.92 -3.28 -23.22
C GLN A 231 -21.82 -1.93 -23.94
N ILE A 232 -22.05 -0.87 -23.18
CA ILE A 232 -22.03 0.53 -23.61
C ILE A 232 -20.73 1.18 -23.12
N CYS A 233 -20.09 1.96 -23.99
CA CYS A 233 -19.07 2.93 -23.59
C CYS A 233 -19.54 4.33 -23.95
N LEU A 234 -19.78 5.17 -22.94
CA LEU A 234 -20.30 6.54 -23.11
C LEU A 234 -19.16 7.55 -23.17
N ASP A 235 -19.18 8.42 -24.19
CA ASP A 235 -18.29 9.56 -24.32
C ASP A 235 -19.12 10.86 -24.37
N GLU A 236 -19.29 11.44 -23.19
CA GLU A 236 -20.08 12.65 -23.01
C GLU A 236 -19.42 13.91 -23.56
N GLN A 237 -18.08 13.91 -23.68
CA GLN A 237 -17.32 15.04 -24.17
C GLN A 237 -17.60 15.27 -25.67
N HIS A 238 -17.62 14.18 -26.44
CA HIS A 238 -17.88 14.24 -27.88
C HIS A 238 -19.33 13.93 -28.25
N LYS A 239 -20.22 13.76 -27.26
CA LYS A 239 -21.65 13.47 -27.45
C LYS A 239 -21.88 12.21 -28.29
N GLN A 240 -21.16 11.16 -27.97
CA GLN A 240 -21.24 9.88 -28.67
C GLN A 240 -21.28 8.71 -27.69
N VAL A 241 -21.74 7.58 -28.19
CA VAL A 241 -21.80 6.33 -27.43
C VAL A 241 -21.40 5.18 -28.33
N PHE A 242 -20.64 4.24 -27.78
CA PHE A 242 -20.18 3.05 -28.46
C PHE A 242 -20.89 1.83 -27.89
N VAL A 243 -21.28 0.90 -28.77
CA VAL A 243 -21.98 -0.33 -28.38
C VAL A 243 -21.43 -1.49 -29.20
N VAL A 244 -21.23 -2.63 -28.56
CA VAL A 244 -20.94 -3.92 -29.22
C VAL A 244 -22.19 -4.78 -29.33
N GLU A 245 -22.24 -5.58 -30.39
CA GLU A 245 -23.34 -6.48 -30.68
C GLU A 245 -22.95 -7.95 -30.50
N PHE A 246 -23.72 -8.67 -29.69
CA PHE A 246 -23.59 -10.11 -29.53
C PHE A 246 -24.22 -10.83 -30.71
N ALA A 247 -23.49 -10.82 -31.83
CA ALA A 247 -23.83 -11.53 -33.04
C ALA A 247 -22.58 -12.16 -33.65
N ASN A 248 -22.79 -13.04 -34.63
CA ASN A 248 -21.70 -13.60 -35.43
C ASN A 248 -22.13 -13.58 -36.93
N PRO A 249 -21.65 -12.61 -37.73
CA PRO A 249 -20.73 -11.53 -37.35
C PRO A 249 -21.41 -10.41 -36.54
N GLY A 250 -20.74 -9.95 -35.49
CA GLY A 250 -21.09 -8.79 -34.67
C GLY A 250 -20.30 -7.54 -35.05
N ARG A 251 -20.71 -6.40 -34.49
CA ARG A 251 -20.19 -5.07 -34.84
C ARG A 251 -19.83 -4.25 -33.60
N LEU A 252 -18.89 -3.32 -33.76
CA LEU A 252 -18.73 -2.15 -32.89
C LEU A 252 -19.36 -0.95 -33.60
N ILE A 253 -20.32 -0.30 -32.95
CA ILE A 253 -21.08 0.81 -33.54
C ILE A 253 -20.88 2.04 -32.68
N GLN A 254 -20.54 3.15 -33.32
CA GLN A 254 -20.56 4.49 -32.75
C GLN A 254 -21.90 5.14 -33.09
N ILE A 255 -22.55 5.76 -32.10
CA ILE A 255 -23.83 6.42 -32.25
C ILE A 255 -23.67 7.86 -31.74
N ASP A 256 -24.03 8.82 -32.58
CA ASP A 256 -24.05 10.24 -32.20
C ASP A 256 -25.31 10.53 -31.38
N LEU A 257 -25.15 11.05 -30.16
CA LEU A 257 -26.25 11.24 -29.21
C LEU A 257 -27.21 12.36 -29.62
N LYS A 258 -26.79 13.26 -30.52
CA LYS A 258 -27.60 14.40 -30.98
C LYS A 258 -28.38 14.08 -32.25
N THR A 259 -27.70 13.52 -33.24
CA THR A 259 -28.22 13.22 -34.58
C THR A 259 -28.78 11.81 -34.69
N LYS A 260 -28.47 10.93 -33.72
CA LYS A 260 -28.86 9.51 -33.68
C LYS A 260 -28.29 8.68 -34.84
N GLN A 261 -27.30 9.23 -35.56
CA GLN A 261 -26.64 8.54 -36.66
C GLN A 261 -25.77 7.41 -36.13
N GLN A 262 -25.85 6.24 -36.78
CA GLN A 262 -25.09 5.05 -36.44
C GLN A 262 -23.95 4.87 -37.46
N LYS A 263 -22.73 4.67 -36.97
CA LYS A 263 -21.54 4.39 -37.77
C LYS A 263 -20.91 3.08 -37.31
N ILE A 264 -20.78 2.12 -38.22
CA ILE A 264 -20.07 0.87 -37.95
C ILE A 264 -18.58 1.17 -37.99
N LEU A 265 -17.89 0.90 -36.87
CA LEU A 265 -16.44 1.07 -36.75
C LEU A 265 -15.70 -0.25 -36.99
N LEU A 266 -16.22 -1.35 -36.45
CA LEU A 266 -15.69 -2.69 -36.66
C LEU A 266 -16.82 -3.63 -37.06
N ASN A 267 -16.48 -4.63 -37.87
CA ASN A 267 -17.38 -5.69 -38.30
C ASN A 267 -16.65 -7.05 -38.21
N GLY A 268 -17.40 -8.15 -38.17
CA GLY A 268 -16.82 -9.49 -38.09
C GLY A 268 -16.37 -9.91 -36.69
N LEU A 269 -16.88 -9.26 -35.64
CA LEU A 269 -16.63 -9.67 -34.26
C LEU A 269 -17.39 -10.98 -33.96
N ASN A 270 -16.81 -11.89 -33.18
CA ASN A 270 -17.40 -13.20 -32.91
C ASN A 270 -18.08 -13.20 -31.55
N ASN A 271 -19.38 -12.88 -31.51
CA ASN A 271 -20.14 -12.81 -30.26
C ASN A 271 -19.48 -11.84 -29.26
N ALA A 272 -19.26 -10.59 -29.70
CA ALA A 272 -18.72 -9.54 -28.86
C ALA A 272 -19.70 -9.16 -27.74
N ILE A 273 -19.19 -8.88 -26.55
CA ILE A 273 -20.01 -8.61 -25.37
C ILE A 273 -19.52 -7.40 -24.60
N GLY A 274 -18.29 -7.45 -24.12
CA GLY A 274 -17.70 -6.40 -23.32
C GLY A 274 -16.97 -5.38 -24.16
N LEU A 275 -16.98 -4.12 -23.72
CA LEU A 275 -16.45 -2.98 -24.44
C LEU A 275 -15.83 -1.95 -23.48
N LEU A 276 -14.62 -1.52 -23.80
CA LEU A 276 -14.03 -0.26 -23.32
C LEU A 276 -13.47 0.51 -24.52
N VAL A 277 -13.49 1.83 -24.44
CA VAL A 277 -12.80 2.73 -25.38
C VAL A 277 -11.81 3.56 -24.58
N SER A 278 -10.58 3.73 -25.07
CA SER A 278 -9.59 4.57 -24.42
C SER A 278 -10.01 6.03 -24.46
N SER A 279 -9.61 6.79 -23.44
CA SER A 279 -9.93 8.22 -23.29
C SER A 279 -9.47 9.10 -24.46
N ASP A 280 -8.41 8.70 -25.17
CA ASP A 280 -7.90 9.33 -26.38
C ASP A 280 -8.64 8.93 -27.68
N LEU A 281 -9.63 8.03 -27.56
CA LEU A 281 -10.40 7.45 -28.67
C LEU A 281 -9.55 6.73 -29.73
N ALA A 282 -8.34 6.31 -29.38
CA ALA A 282 -7.46 5.60 -30.30
C ALA A 282 -7.79 4.09 -30.38
N TYR A 283 -8.29 3.49 -29.29
CA TYR A 283 -8.47 2.05 -29.19
C TYR A 283 -9.81 1.64 -28.57
N ALA A 284 -10.33 0.50 -29.03
CA ALA A 284 -11.41 -0.23 -28.38
C ALA A 284 -10.89 -1.59 -27.87
N TYR A 285 -11.30 -1.97 -26.66
CA TYR A 285 -11.00 -3.25 -26.03
C TYR A 285 -12.29 -4.05 -25.98
N ILE A 286 -12.29 -5.24 -26.56
CA ILE A 286 -13.52 -6.01 -26.77
C ILE A 286 -13.32 -7.46 -26.30
N SER A 287 -14.24 -7.96 -25.49
CA SER A 287 -14.33 -9.39 -25.19
C SER A 287 -15.23 -10.11 -26.20
N GLU A 288 -14.80 -11.29 -26.64
CA GLU A 288 -15.53 -12.17 -27.55
C GLU A 288 -15.65 -13.56 -26.90
N GLN A 289 -16.87 -14.10 -26.80
CA GLN A 289 -17.08 -15.42 -26.18
C GLN A 289 -16.69 -16.58 -27.10
N SER A 290 -16.81 -16.39 -28.40
CA SER A 290 -16.56 -17.42 -29.41
C SER A 290 -15.08 -17.45 -29.82
N GLY A 291 -14.60 -18.59 -30.32
CA GLY A 291 -13.18 -18.74 -30.69
C GLY A 291 -12.24 -18.97 -29.50
N GLY A 292 -12.71 -19.60 -28.42
CA GLY A 292 -11.91 -19.93 -27.24
C GLY A 292 -11.82 -18.83 -26.19
N GLY A 293 -12.69 -17.81 -26.27
CA GLY A 293 -12.81 -16.72 -25.31
C GLY A 293 -11.58 -15.83 -25.25
N LYS A 294 -11.72 -14.59 -25.72
CA LYS A 294 -10.57 -13.68 -25.86
C LYS A 294 -10.95 -12.24 -25.54
N VAL A 295 -9.92 -11.44 -25.27
CA VAL A 295 -10.00 -9.99 -25.29
C VAL A 295 -8.98 -9.44 -26.28
N THR A 296 -9.44 -8.53 -27.15
CA THR A 296 -8.64 -7.95 -28.23
C THR A 296 -8.69 -6.43 -28.15
N LYS A 297 -7.52 -5.78 -28.32
CA LYS A 297 -7.36 -4.35 -28.53
C LYS A 297 -7.43 -4.07 -30.04
N TYR A 298 -8.39 -3.25 -30.46
CA TYR A 298 -8.58 -2.82 -31.84
C TYR A 298 -8.25 -1.34 -31.98
N SER A 299 -7.55 -0.96 -33.05
CA SER A 299 -7.41 0.45 -33.43
C SER A 299 -8.74 0.98 -33.96
N LEU A 300 -9.10 2.21 -33.56
CA LEU A 300 -10.26 2.93 -34.09
C LEU A 300 -9.95 3.75 -35.36
N GLN A 301 -8.67 3.85 -35.74
CA GLN A 301 -8.21 4.60 -36.92
C GLN A 301 -7.73 3.71 -38.08
N GLY A 302 -7.73 2.38 -37.92
CA GLY A 302 -7.27 1.43 -38.93
C GLY A 302 -7.63 -0.01 -38.59
N SER A 303 -7.12 -0.98 -39.35
CA SER A 303 -7.45 -2.42 -39.17
C SER A 303 -6.56 -3.16 -38.18
N ALA A 304 -5.59 -2.47 -37.56
CA ALA A 304 -4.65 -3.06 -36.63
C ALA A 304 -5.35 -3.53 -35.35
N HIS A 305 -5.02 -4.74 -34.89
CA HIS A 305 -5.53 -5.30 -33.66
C HIS A 305 -4.51 -6.25 -33.01
N ILE A 306 -4.60 -6.39 -31.69
CA ILE A 306 -3.71 -7.22 -30.87
C ILE A 306 -4.57 -7.98 -29.86
N THR A 307 -4.45 -9.31 -29.85
CA THR A 307 -5.07 -10.15 -28.82
C THR A 307 -4.31 -10.01 -27.51
N LEU A 308 -4.98 -9.58 -26.44
CA LEU A 308 -4.39 -9.35 -25.12
C LEU A 308 -4.48 -10.58 -24.22
N ALA A 309 -5.57 -11.35 -24.35
CA ALA A 309 -5.81 -12.56 -23.58
C ALA A 309 -6.64 -13.57 -24.39
N THR A 310 -6.39 -14.85 -24.16
CA THR A 310 -7.10 -16.00 -24.76
C THR A 310 -7.40 -17.05 -23.70
N GLY A 311 -8.31 -17.99 -23.96
CA GLY A 311 -8.67 -19.06 -23.02
C GLY A 311 -9.57 -18.58 -21.88
N LEU A 312 -10.15 -17.39 -22.01
CA LEU A 312 -11.11 -16.87 -21.04
C LEU A 312 -12.41 -17.67 -21.16
N THR A 313 -13.03 -17.98 -20.04
CA THR A 313 -14.27 -18.76 -20.03
C THR A 313 -15.47 -17.82 -20.08
N ASN A 314 -16.19 -17.82 -21.20
CA ASN A 314 -17.36 -16.97 -21.43
C ASN A 314 -17.14 -15.52 -20.96
N PRO A 315 -16.07 -14.84 -21.42
CA PRO A 315 -15.78 -13.48 -20.99
C PRO A 315 -16.96 -12.56 -21.29
N PHE A 316 -17.27 -11.66 -20.36
CA PHE A 316 -18.44 -10.79 -20.39
C PHE A 316 -17.99 -9.32 -20.33
N PHE A 317 -18.56 -8.49 -19.45
CA PHE A 317 -18.27 -7.05 -19.43
C PHE A 317 -16.85 -6.74 -18.94
N LEU A 318 -16.37 -5.59 -19.41
CA LEU A 318 -15.06 -5.03 -19.15
C LEU A 318 -15.19 -3.78 -18.26
N THR A 319 -14.21 -3.54 -17.38
CA THR A 319 -14.22 -2.33 -16.53
C THR A 319 -12.78 -1.88 -16.26
N TRP A 320 -12.45 -0.62 -16.53
CA TRP A 320 -11.13 -0.07 -16.22
C TRP A 320 -10.75 -0.32 -14.75
N SER A 321 -9.52 -0.78 -14.49
CA SER A 321 -9.05 -1.01 -13.11
C SER A 321 -8.67 0.28 -12.40
N ASP A 322 -8.30 1.29 -13.18
CA ASP A 322 -7.81 2.57 -12.73
C ASP A 322 -7.91 3.62 -13.86
N ALA A 323 -7.74 4.89 -13.50
CA ALA A 323 -7.84 6.01 -14.43
C ALA A 323 -6.67 6.14 -15.42
N THR A 324 -5.59 5.34 -15.27
CA THR A 324 -4.45 5.36 -16.20
C THR A 324 -4.70 4.48 -17.43
N GLU A 325 -5.80 3.71 -17.44
CA GLU A 325 -6.17 2.80 -18.54
C GLU A 325 -5.07 1.76 -18.86
N SER A 326 -4.27 1.38 -17.85
CA SER A 326 -3.18 0.41 -17.99
C SER A 326 -3.64 -1.05 -17.87
N SER A 327 -4.80 -1.27 -17.24
CA SER A 327 -5.46 -2.57 -17.15
C SER A 327 -6.96 -2.43 -16.93
N PHE A 328 -7.69 -3.53 -17.09
CA PHE A 328 -9.13 -3.61 -16.86
C PHE A 328 -9.52 -5.00 -16.34
N PHE A 329 -10.65 -5.07 -15.64
CA PHE A 329 -11.27 -6.30 -15.19
C PHE A 329 -12.15 -6.90 -16.29
N VAL A 330 -12.21 -8.23 -16.32
CA VAL A 330 -13.05 -9.04 -17.20
C VAL A 330 -13.85 -9.99 -16.31
N ALA A 331 -15.17 -9.91 -16.37
CA ALA A 331 -16.02 -10.92 -15.74
C ALA A 331 -16.02 -12.20 -16.59
N GLU A 332 -15.81 -13.36 -15.96
CA GLU A 332 -15.83 -14.66 -16.63
C GLU A 332 -16.97 -15.51 -16.05
N ARG A 333 -17.98 -15.78 -16.90
CA ARG A 333 -19.19 -16.52 -16.51
C ARG A 333 -18.91 -18.01 -16.29
N ASP A 334 -19.96 -18.77 -16.02
CA ASP A 334 -19.89 -20.22 -15.83
C ASP A 334 -19.11 -20.92 -16.96
N PRO A 335 -18.36 -22.01 -16.64
CA PRO A 335 -18.16 -22.56 -15.30
C PRO A 335 -17.06 -21.89 -14.47
N ALA A 336 -16.45 -20.79 -14.94
CA ALA A 336 -15.28 -20.21 -14.29
C ALA A 336 -15.60 -19.39 -13.03
N ASN A 337 -16.68 -18.60 -13.06
CA ASN A 337 -17.18 -17.79 -11.93
C ASN A 337 -16.06 -17.02 -11.21
N ARG A 338 -15.42 -16.13 -11.99
CA ARG A 338 -14.25 -15.36 -11.56
C ARG A 338 -14.18 -14.00 -12.23
N VAL A 339 -13.28 -13.16 -11.73
CA VAL A 339 -12.88 -11.89 -12.35
C VAL A 339 -11.38 -11.97 -12.67
N THR A 340 -11.02 -11.60 -13.90
CA THR A 340 -9.64 -11.58 -14.39
C THR A 340 -9.22 -10.15 -14.71
N LEU A 341 -8.05 -9.73 -14.23
CA LEU A 341 -7.40 -8.48 -14.61
C LEU A 341 -6.60 -8.72 -15.90
N VAL A 342 -6.79 -7.88 -16.90
CA VAL A 342 -6.06 -7.90 -18.17
C VAL A 342 -5.35 -6.56 -18.40
N LYS A 343 -4.05 -6.61 -18.73
CA LYS A 343 -3.27 -5.42 -19.11
C LYS A 343 -3.58 -4.96 -20.54
N THR A 344 -3.49 -3.66 -20.80
CA THR A 344 -3.72 -3.10 -22.14
C THR A 344 -2.58 -3.33 -23.13
N GLU A 345 -1.43 -3.78 -22.63
CA GLU A 345 -0.28 -4.20 -23.44
C GLU A 345 0.08 -5.68 -23.19
N PRO A 346 0.42 -6.44 -24.25
CA PRO A 346 0.76 -7.86 -24.13
C PRO A 346 2.12 -8.05 -23.45
N SER A 347 2.15 -8.91 -22.42
CA SER A 347 3.31 -9.28 -21.63
C SER A 347 3.08 -10.64 -20.98
N SER A 348 4.13 -11.32 -20.52
CA SER A 348 3.98 -12.52 -19.70
C SER A 348 3.17 -12.19 -18.44
N GLY A 349 2.07 -12.90 -18.21
CA GLY A 349 1.16 -12.60 -17.10
C GLY A 349 0.27 -11.37 -17.32
N SER A 350 -0.02 -11.01 -18.58
CA SER A 350 -1.00 -9.94 -18.88
C SER A 350 -2.42 -10.25 -18.44
N ALA A 351 -2.77 -11.52 -18.17
CA ALA A 351 -4.06 -11.92 -17.61
C ALA A 351 -3.86 -12.62 -16.26
N VAL A 352 -4.50 -12.11 -15.20
CA VAL A 352 -4.38 -12.64 -13.83
C VAL A 352 -5.76 -12.79 -13.21
N HIS A 353 -6.10 -13.97 -12.71
CA HIS A 353 -7.32 -14.18 -11.94
C HIS A 353 -7.22 -13.46 -10.60
N VAL A 354 -8.02 -12.40 -10.42
CA VAL A 354 -7.96 -11.55 -9.22
C VAL A 354 -9.05 -11.86 -8.21
N VAL A 355 -10.17 -12.44 -8.65
CA VAL A 355 -11.25 -12.92 -7.77
C VAL A 355 -11.70 -14.28 -8.26
N THR A 356 -11.76 -15.29 -7.39
CA THR A 356 -12.27 -16.63 -7.71
C THR A 356 -13.41 -17.02 -6.79
N GLY A 357 -14.30 -17.89 -7.25
CA GLY A 357 -15.43 -18.37 -6.44
C GLY A 357 -16.53 -17.31 -6.26
N THR A 358 -16.73 -16.46 -7.26
CA THR A 358 -17.85 -15.53 -7.26
C THR A 358 -19.18 -16.29 -7.29
N GLY A 359 -20.29 -15.56 -7.14
CA GLY A 359 -21.60 -16.06 -7.53
C GLY A 359 -21.62 -16.57 -8.97
N ILE A 360 -22.62 -17.41 -9.25
CA ILE A 360 -22.83 -17.98 -10.58
C ILE A 360 -22.98 -16.85 -11.60
N ARG A 361 -22.23 -16.95 -12.71
CA ARG A 361 -22.34 -16.04 -13.86
C ARG A 361 -22.08 -14.56 -13.51
N PRO A 362 -20.89 -14.19 -13.02
CA PRO A 362 -20.54 -12.78 -12.90
C PRO A 362 -20.59 -12.12 -14.28
N SER A 363 -21.37 -11.06 -14.41
CA SER A 363 -21.64 -10.38 -15.69
C SER A 363 -20.97 -9.03 -15.75
N SER A 364 -20.98 -8.24 -14.67
CA SER A 364 -20.26 -6.97 -14.59
C SER A 364 -19.56 -6.78 -13.26
N VAL A 365 -18.59 -5.85 -13.27
CA VAL A 365 -17.82 -5.43 -12.11
C VAL A 365 -17.89 -3.92 -12.02
N ALA A 366 -18.05 -3.38 -10.83
CA ALA A 366 -17.89 -1.96 -10.57
C ALA A 366 -16.78 -1.71 -9.55
N SER A 367 -15.82 -0.85 -9.89
CA SER A 367 -14.79 -0.40 -8.97
C SER A 367 -15.36 0.70 -8.08
N ILE A 368 -15.43 0.45 -6.77
CA ILE A 368 -15.97 1.39 -5.77
C ILE A 368 -14.86 1.98 -4.87
N GLY A 369 -13.60 1.74 -5.25
CA GLY A 369 -12.39 2.24 -4.60
C GLY A 369 -11.16 1.51 -5.13
N ALA A 370 -9.95 1.98 -4.79
CA ALA A 370 -8.69 1.45 -5.34
C ALA A 370 -8.47 -0.07 -5.16
N ARG A 371 -9.22 -0.71 -4.25
CA ARG A 371 -9.10 -2.13 -3.93
C ARG A 371 -10.46 -2.83 -3.82
N GLN A 372 -11.58 -2.13 -4.01
CA GLN A 372 -12.91 -2.67 -3.72
C GLN A 372 -13.74 -2.82 -4.98
N LEU A 373 -14.26 -4.03 -5.18
CA LEU A 373 -15.13 -4.36 -6.31
C LEU A 373 -16.52 -4.76 -5.83
N LEU A 374 -17.54 -4.35 -6.59
CA LEU A 374 -18.86 -4.96 -6.61
C LEU A 374 -18.97 -5.83 -7.86
N ILE A 375 -19.57 -7.01 -7.73
CA ILE A 375 -19.66 -8.01 -8.79
C ILE A 375 -21.12 -8.41 -8.94
N CYS A 376 -21.71 -8.09 -10.09
CA CYS A 376 -23.08 -8.48 -10.43
C CYS A 376 -23.08 -9.91 -10.98
N CYS A 377 -23.76 -10.82 -10.28
CA CYS A 377 -23.95 -12.21 -10.68
C CYS A 377 -25.45 -12.46 -10.95
N ASP A 378 -25.80 -13.62 -11.50
CA ASP A 378 -27.20 -13.90 -11.89
C ASP A 378 -28.19 -13.68 -10.73
N THR A 379 -27.89 -14.22 -9.54
CA THR A 379 -28.82 -14.15 -8.40
C THR A 379 -28.31 -13.32 -7.22
N ILE A 380 -27.08 -12.83 -7.27
CA ILE A 380 -26.45 -12.11 -6.16
C ILE A 380 -25.61 -10.93 -6.63
N ILE A 381 -25.44 -9.93 -5.77
CA ILE A 381 -24.36 -8.94 -5.88
C ILE A 381 -23.36 -9.20 -4.76
N GLN A 382 -22.08 -9.34 -5.10
CA GLN A 382 -21.01 -9.57 -4.14
C GLN A 382 -20.06 -8.38 -4.05
N LYS A 383 -19.45 -8.19 -2.89
CA LYS A 383 -18.38 -7.25 -2.63
C LYS A 383 -17.09 -7.99 -2.28
N THR A 384 -15.95 -7.49 -2.75
CA THR A 384 -14.64 -7.99 -2.34
C THR A 384 -13.58 -6.90 -2.26
N ASP A 385 -12.50 -7.17 -1.53
CA ASP A 385 -11.25 -6.39 -1.54
C ASP A 385 -10.16 -7.23 -2.22
N ILE A 386 -9.74 -6.78 -3.41
CA ILE A 386 -8.84 -7.55 -4.29
C ILE A 386 -7.41 -7.66 -3.76
N LEU A 387 -7.08 -6.95 -2.68
CA LEU A 387 -5.78 -7.03 -2.03
C LEU A 387 -5.90 -7.41 -0.55
N ALA A 388 -7.05 -7.93 -0.10
CA ALA A 388 -7.22 -8.41 1.29
C ALA A 388 -6.28 -9.57 1.65
N ASP A 389 -5.92 -10.38 0.65
CA ASP A 389 -4.98 -11.50 0.78
C ASP A 389 -3.51 -11.10 0.52
N ILE A 390 -3.27 -9.88 0.04
CA ILE A 390 -1.92 -9.35 0.03
C ILE A 390 -1.61 -8.95 1.46
N SER A 391 -0.76 -9.74 2.11
CA SER A 391 -0.09 -9.35 3.35
C SER A 391 0.64 -8.03 3.11
N MET A 392 -0.05 -6.92 3.34
CA MET A 392 0.61 -5.63 3.48
C MET A 392 1.63 -5.79 4.61
N ALA A 393 2.84 -5.24 4.44
CA ALA A 393 3.82 -5.22 5.52
C ALA A 393 3.12 -4.85 6.82
N THR A 394 3.13 -5.76 7.79
CA THR A 394 2.32 -5.62 9.02
C THR A 394 2.79 -4.41 9.84
N GLY A 395 4.05 -4.01 9.66
CA GLY A 395 4.71 -2.89 10.31
C GLY A 395 4.42 -1.53 9.66
N LEU A 396 4.31 -0.51 10.50
CA LEU A 396 4.18 0.90 10.09
C LEU A 396 5.55 1.55 9.85
N PHE A 397 6.65 0.95 10.32
CA PHE A 397 8.00 1.38 10.02
C PHE A 397 8.49 0.69 8.74
N MET A 398 8.99 1.48 7.80
CA MET A 398 9.36 1.03 6.46
C MET A 398 10.86 0.76 6.34
N GLY A 399 11.71 1.45 7.10
CA GLY A 399 13.16 1.30 7.03
C GLY A 399 13.93 2.56 7.37
N ILE A 400 15.22 2.57 7.03
CA ILE A 400 16.12 3.71 7.19
C ILE A 400 16.63 4.13 5.81
N GLY A 401 16.18 5.28 5.31
CA GLY A 401 16.40 5.74 3.94
C GLY A 401 15.90 4.71 2.94
N HIS A 402 16.80 4.26 2.07
CA HIS A 402 16.59 3.19 1.10
C HIS A 402 17.01 1.81 1.64
N VAL A 403 17.10 1.60 2.95
CA VAL A 403 17.24 0.25 3.53
C VAL A 403 15.91 -0.17 4.14
N PRO A 404 15.10 -0.99 3.44
CA PRO A 404 13.88 -1.57 3.98
C PRO A 404 14.11 -2.28 5.33
N TRP A 405 13.14 -2.19 6.24
CA TRP A 405 13.27 -2.74 7.60
C TRP A 405 13.60 -4.24 7.61
N ASN A 406 13.10 -5.00 6.63
CA ASN A 406 13.32 -6.44 6.51
C ASN A 406 14.70 -6.79 5.94
N LEU A 407 15.48 -5.79 5.52
CA LEU A 407 16.88 -5.90 5.08
C LEU A 407 17.85 -5.35 6.13
N ILE A 408 17.36 -5.11 7.35
CA ILE A 408 18.17 -4.89 8.54
C ILE A 408 18.29 -6.24 9.25
N THR A 409 19.51 -6.78 9.34
CA THR A 409 19.76 -8.09 9.93
C THR A 409 19.50 -8.08 11.44
N PRO A 410 19.36 -9.25 12.10
CA PRO A 410 19.29 -9.33 13.57
C PRO A 410 20.52 -8.76 14.31
N ALA A 411 21.65 -8.60 13.60
CA ALA A 411 22.84 -7.92 14.10
C ALA A 411 22.72 -6.38 14.08
N GLY A 412 21.74 -5.85 13.35
CA GLY A 412 21.49 -4.43 13.16
C GLY A 412 22.23 -3.82 11.97
N LEU A 413 22.75 -4.65 11.08
CA LEU A 413 23.47 -4.23 9.87
C LEU A 413 22.54 -4.23 8.67
N ALA A 414 22.76 -3.33 7.71
CA ALA A 414 22.06 -3.33 6.43
C ALA A 414 22.63 -4.40 5.49
N ASP A 415 21.74 -5.13 4.81
CA ASP A 415 22.10 -6.04 3.72
C ASP A 415 21.01 -6.04 2.63
N THR A 416 21.23 -5.27 1.57
CA THR A 416 20.33 -5.25 0.40
C THR A 416 20.80 -6.18 -0.73
N THR A 417 21.95 -6.84 -0.57
CA THR A 417 22.61 -7.59 -1.64
C THR A 417 21.84 -8.85 -2.06
N ALA A 418 20.98 -9.36 -1.18
CA ALA A 418 20.10 -10.49 -1.46
C ALA A 418 18.97 -10.16 -2.47
N LEU A 419 18.66 -8.88 -2.69
CA LEU A 419 17.60 -8.44 -3.61
C LEU A 419 18.20 -7.70 -4.81
N THR A 420 18.68 -8.46 -5.80
CA THR A 420 19.41 -7.91 -6.96
C THR A 420 18.59 -6.95 -7.83
N ALA A 421 17.26 -7.07 -7.84
CA ALA A 421 16.37 -6.15 -8.56
C ALA A 421 16.12 -4.83 -7.81
N TYR A 422 16.52 -4.72 -6.54
CA TYR A 422 16.36 -3.49 -5.77
C TYR A 422 17.44 -2.47 -6.19
N PRO A 423 17.06 -1.24 -6.62
CA PRO A 423 18.02 -0.32 -7.22
C PRO A 423 19.03 0.27 -6.23
N TYR A 424 18.71 0.32 -4.94
CA TYR A 424 19.60 0.87 -3.91
C TYR A 424 20.40 -0.25 -3.26
N GLN A 425 21.62 -0.44 -3.75
CA GLN A 425 22.53 -1.48 -3.29
C GLN A 425 23.54 -0.92 -2.27
N PHE A 426 23.46 -1.38 -1.03
CA PHE A 426 24.45 -1.15 0.01
C PHE A 426 25.34 -2.40 0.14
N PRO A 427 26.64 -2.23 0.45
CA PRO A 427 27.50 -3.35 0.76
C PRO A 427 26.89 -4.20 1.86
N LYS A 428 27.00 -5.53 1.72
CA LYS A 428 26.55 -6.48 2.72
C LYS A 428 27.10 -6.11 4.10
N ASP A 429 26.28 -6.27 5.15
CA ASP A 429 26.66 -6.07 6.55
C ASP A 429 27.18 -4.65 6.86
N SER A 430 26.54 -3.60 6.30
CA SER A 430 26.93 -2.20 6.56
C SER A 430 26.31 -1.66 7.85
N PRO A 431 27.09 -1.02 8.76
CA PRO A 431 26.52 -0.33 9.92
C PRO A 431 25.89 1.02 9.53
N PHE A 432 25.11 1.60 10.44
CA PHE A 432 24.47 2.90 10.27
C PHE A 432 25.21 4.01 11.01
N GLY A 433 25.25 5.23 10.47
CA GLY A 433 25.89 6.37 11.13
C GLY A 433 25.43 7.73 10.60
N GLY A 434 26.00 8.81 11.15
CA GLY A 434 25.69 10.18 10.76
C GLY A 434 24.22 10.58 11.02
N VAL A 435 23.52 10.99 9.95
CA VAL A 435 22.14 11.46 10.00
C VAL A 435 21.24 10.44 9.32
N LEU A 436 20.40 9.76 10.10
CA LEU A 436 19.57 8.64 9.66
C LEU A 436 18.14 9.11 9.39
N SER A 437 17.59 8.71 8.23
CA SER A 437 16.21 9.05 7.85
C SER A 437 15.29 7.85 8.06
N LEU A 438 14.52 7.84 9.15
CA LEU A 438 13.59 6.76 9.42
C LEU A 438 12.29 6.98 8.64
N GLN A 439 11.80 5.91 8.02
CA GLN A 439 10.61 5.93 7.18
C GLN A 439 9.42 5.29 7.90
N VAL A 440 8.27 5.97 7.90
CA VAL A 440 7.00 5.54 8.50
C VAL A 440 5.89 5.66 7.45
N ASN A 441 5.08 4.62 7.31
CA ASN A 441 3.94 4.64 6.41
C ASN A 441 2.79 5.44 7.04
N HIS A 442 2.81 6.76 6.85
CA HIS A 442 1.84 7.67 7.46
C HIS A 442 0.40 7.40 7.00
N THR A 443 0.21 7.06 5.73
CA THR A 443 -1.12 6.74 5.15
C THR A 443 -1.72 5.51 5.83
N LEU A 444 -0.96 4.41 5.89
CA LEU A 444 -1.43 3.18 6.53
C LEU A 444 -1.60 3.36 8.04
N ALA A 445 -0.73 4.13 8.70
CA ALA A 445 -0.87 4.48 10.10
C ALA A 445 -2.21 5.20 10.33
N TRP A 446 -2.55 6.18 9.48
CA TRP A 446 -3.80 6.89 9.59
C TRP A 446 -5.03 5.99 9.45
N MET A 447 -5.00 5.08 8.46
CA MET A 447 -6.03 4.05 8.25
C MET A 447 -6.19 3.09 9.44
N LYS A 448 -5.11 2.82 10.18
CA LYS A 448 -5.10 2.00 11.40
C LYS A 448 -5.39 2.79 12.68
N ALA A 449 -5.96 3.99 12.57
CA ALA A 449 -6.24 4.89 13.69
C ALA A 449 -5.01 5.32 14.52
N VAL A 450 -3.80 5.15 13.98
CA VAL A 450 -2.57 5.69 14.58
C VAL A 450 -2.46 7.17 14.22
N ARG A 451 -2.11 7.98 15.22
CA ARG A 451 -1.94 9.43 15.10
C ARG A 451 -0.61 9.93 15.60
N TYR A 452 0.08 9.13 16.43
CA TYR A 452 1.42 9.46 16.91
C TYR A 452 2.32 8.23 16.87
N TYR A 453 3.62 8.47 16.78
CA TYR A 453 4.64 7.46 17.00
C TYR A 453 5.79 8.06 17.81
N ARG A 454 6.60 7.21 18.43
CA ARG A 454 7.87 7.63 19.05
C ARG A 454 8.95 6.62 18.78
N VAL A 455 10.17 7.13 18.62
CA VAL A 455 11.37 6.33 18.40
C VAL A 455 12.18 6.31 19.69
N ILE A 456 12.61 5.14 20.13
CA ILE A 456 13.33 4.92 21.38
C ILE A 456 14.61 4.15 21.05
N VAL A 457 15.75 4.61 21.55
CA VAL A 457 17.04 3.92 21.45
C VAL A 457 17.54 3.64 22.85
N ASP A 458 17.79 2.36 23.16
CA ASP A 458 18.25 1.91 24.49
C ASP A 458 17.41 2.48 25.65
N SER A 459 16.09 2.49 25.49
CA SER A 459 15.09 3.04 26.44
C SER A 459 15.00 4.57 26.51
N MET A 460 15.83 5.31 25.76
CA MET A 460 15.77 6.77 25.67
C MET A 460 14.94 7.22 24.46
N PRO A 461 13.85 7.99 24.65
CA PRO A 461 13.09 8.53 23.52
C PRO A 461 13.91 9.54 22.74
N ARG A 462 13.76 9.52 21.42
CA ARG A 462 14.40 10.47 20.51
C ARG A 462 13.64 11.80 20.50
N MET A 463 14.40 12.88 20.54
CA MET A 463 13.89 14.26 20.62
C MET A 463 14.35 15.12 19.44
N ASP A 464 14.73 14.49 18.32
CA ASP A 464 15.26 15.18 17.15
C ASP A 464 14.16 16.00 16.43
N THR A 465 14.52 17.18 15.92
CA THR A 465 13.63 18.09 15.16
C THR A 465 14.15 18.22 13.74
N TRP A 466 13.26 18.33 12.74
CA TRP A 466 13.64 18.52 11.34
C TRP A 466 12.61 19.33 10.56
N LEU A 467 12.99 19.74 9.35
CA LEU A 467 12.12 20.42 8.39
C LEU A 467 11.84 19.52 7.19
N ASP A 468 10.63 19.62 6.64
CA ASP A 468 10.31 19.13 5.28
C ASP A 468 9.44 20.17 4.54
N LEU A 469 9.26 19.98 3.23
CA LEU A 469 8.45 20.85 2.37
C LEU A 469 7.07 20.22 2.14
N LYS A 470 6.02 20.95 2.50
CA LYS A 470 4.63 20.65 2.16
C LYS A 470 4.26 21.23 0.80
N LEU A 471 3.46 20.48 0.04
CA LEU A 471 2.86 20.90 -1.22
C LEU A 471 1.89 22.06 -0.98
N ASN A 472 2.12 23.15 -1.69
CA ASN A 472 1.12 24.19 -1.86
C ASN A 472 0.12 23.76 -2.95
N THR A 473 -1.06 23.33 -2.53
CA THR A 473 -2.09 22.83 -3.45
C THR A 473 -2.65 23.92 -4.38
N ALA A 474 -2.45 25.21 -4.06
CA ALA A 474 -2.90 26.30 -4.92
C ALA A 474 -2.06 26.45 -6.20
N ASN A 475 -0.79 26.03 -6.18
CA ASN A 475 0.13 26.18 -7.32
C ASN A 475 0.90 24.90 -7.69
N GLY A 476 0.71 23.81 -6.95
CA GLY A 476 1.33 22.51 -7.22
C GLY A 476 2.83 22.43 -6.88
N LYS A 477 3.37 23.31 -6.03
CA LYS A 477 4.81 23.34 -5.69
C LYS A 477 5.08 22.97 -4.23
N TYR A 478 6.16 22.21 -3.97
CA TYR A 478 6.67 21.95 -2.63
C TYR A 478 7.50 23.14 -2.14
N GLU A 479 6.87 24.05 -1.41
CA GLU A 479 7.50 25.33 -1.01
C GLU A 479 7.16 25.78 0.41
N ILE A 480 6.26 25.07 1.11
CA ILE A 480 5.84 25.44 2.46
C ILE A 480 6.71 24.67 3.47
N PRO A 481 7.69 25.29 4.14
CA PRO A 481 8.49 24.61 5.15
C PRO A 481 7.64 24.29 6.38
N VAL A 482 7.71 23.04 6.84
CA VAL A 482 7.05 22.56 8.04
C VAL A 482 8.08 21.96 8.96
N GLU A 483 8.11 22.44 10.20
CA GLU A 483 8.95 21.90 11.26
C GLU A 483 8.24 20.78 12.01
N PHE A 484 8.90 19.63 12.09
CA PHE A 484 8.48 18.48 12.84
C PHE A 484 9.28 18.41 14.13
N LYS A 485 8.57 18.50 15.26
CA LYS A 485 9.16 18.46 16.60
C LYS A 485 8.45 17.43 17.46
N PRO A 486 9.17 16.79 18.40
CA PRO A 486 8.57 15.87 19.35
C PRO A 486 7.64 16.62 20.32
N GLU A 487 6.55 15.97 20.71
CA GLU A 487 5.62 16.42 21.72
C GLU A 487 5.63 15.48 22.94
N GLU A 488 5.23 16.02 24.09
CA GLU A 488 4.87 15.20 25.24
C GLU A 488 3.38 14.82 25.15
N LYS A 489 3.09 13.53 25.04
CA LYS A 489 1.72 13.00 24.98
C LYS A 489 1.54 11.91 26.02
N TRP A 490 0.51 12.04 26.87
CA TRP A 490 0.14 11.01 27.86
C TRP A 490 1.31 10.59 28.78
N GLY A 491 2.11 11.57 29.23
CA GLY A 491 3.32 11.33 30.04
C GLY A 491 4.45 10.64 29.29
N LYS A 492 4.46 10.69 27.96
CA LYS A 492 5.49 10.14 27.09
C LYS A 492 6.13 11.27 26.29
N ALA A 493 7.42 11.49 26.51
CA ALA A 493 8.23 12.36 25.66
C ALA A 493 8.54 11.68 24.31
N GLY A 494 8.87 12.50 23.31
CA GLY A 494 9.36 12.04 22.01
C GLY A 494 8.28 11.60 21.03
N CYS A 495 7.04 12.06 21.18
CA CYS A 495 5.93 11.67 20.31
C CYS A 495 5.82 12.60 19.09
N TYR A 496 5.89 12.05 17.89
CA TYR A 496 5.73 12.74 16.61
C TYR A 496 4.34 12.43 16.03
N ALA A 497 3.72 13.41 15.38
CA ALA A 497 2.44 13.24 14.72
C ALA A 497 2.57 12.47 13.40
N ILE A 498 1.60 11.61 13.10
CA ILE A 498 1.43 11.02 11.76
C ILE A 498 0.89 12.10 10.81
N HIS A 499 1.40 12.15 9.58
CA HIS A 499 0.91 13.09 8.55
C HIS A 499 -0.59 12.92 8.33
N GLN A 500 -1.32 14.03 8.26
CA GLN A 500 -2.75 14.01 8.03
C GLN A 500 -3.05 13.69 6.56
N PRO A 501 -4.12 12.94 6.25
CA PRO A 501 -4.58 12.77 4.87
C PRO A 501 -4.89 14.13 4.25
N GLY A 502 -4.46 14.31 3.00
CA GLY A 502 -4.59 15.59 2.29
C GLY A 502 -3.45 16.58 2.59
N GLU A 503 -2.47 16.21 3.42
CA GLU A 503 -1.17 16.88 3.44
C GLU A 503 -0.16 16.07 2.63
N TRP A 504 0.42 16.69 1.61
CA TRP A 504 1.45 16.06 0.77
C TRP A 504 2.79 16.70 1.10
N PHE A 505 3.75 15.88 1.51
CA PHE A 505 5.12 16.30 1.79
C PHE A 505 6.05 15.76 0.71
N MET A 506 7.14 16.49 0.43
CA MET A 506 8.14 16.08 -0.54
C MET A 506 8.69 14.68 -0.20
N ASN A 507 8.86 14.38 1.09
CA ASN A 507 9.23 13.07 1.58
C ASN A 507 8.03 12.42 2.29
N SER A 508 7.13 11.81 1.52
CA SER A 508 5.83 11.32 2.01
C SER A 508 5.91 10.35 3.19
N ASP A 509 6.94 9.51 3.23
CA ASP A 509 7.15 8.49 4.26
C ASP A 509 8.15 8.93 5.34
N LEU A 510 8.71 10.14 5.29
CA LEU A 510 9.70 10.58 6.26
C LEU A 510 9.08 10.68 7.66
N GLY A 511 9.63 9.93 8.61
CA GLY A 511 9.16 9.90 10.00
C GLY A 511 10.16 10.46 11.02
N LEU A 512 11.47 10.42 10.78
CA LEU A 512 12.43 11.05 11.69
C LEU A 512 13.74 11.29 10.96
N ILE A 513 14.32 12.46 11.15
CA ILE A 513 15.75 12.69 10.87
C ILE A 513 16.49 12.57 12.20
N MET A 514 17.15 11.44 12.42
CA MET A 514 17.81 11.10 13.67
C MET A 514 19.32 11.31 13.56
N ASN A 515 19.90 12.15 14.42
CA ASN A 515 21.35 12.30 14.48
C ASN A 515 21.98 11.23 15.38
N SER A 516 22.69 10.27 14.78
CA SER A 516 23.33 9.17 15.51
C SER A 516 24.62 9.56 16.23
N SER A 517 25.15 10.78 16.09
CA SER A 517 26.34 11.22 16.84
C SER A 517 26.09 11.31 18.35
N SER A 518 24.81 11.43 18.74
CA SER A 518 24.35 11.40 20.13
C SER A 518 24.16 10.00 20.70
N ILE A 519 24.37 8.97 19.87
CA ILE A 519 24.17 7.56 20.21
C ILE A 519 25.53 6.89 20.26
N THR A 520 25.82 6.18 21.35
CA THR A 520 27.08 5.44 21.48
C THR A 520 27.21 4.39 20.35
N ASN A 521 28.41 4.23 19.79
CA ASN A 521 28.66 3.22 18.76
C ASN A 521 28.43 1.79 19.28
N GLY A 522 28.20 0.86 18.36
CA GLY A 522 27.87 -0.54 18.64
C GLY A 522 26.38 -0.87 18.43
N LYS A 523 26.00 -2.09 18.81
CA LYS A 523 24.64 -2.61 18.65
C LYS A 523 23.69 -1.95 19.64
N ARG A 524 22.65 -1.29 19.13
CA ARG A 524 21.61 -0.56 19.89
C ARG A 524 20.25 -1.16 19.67
N LYS A 525 19.44 -1.21 20.72
CA LYS A 525 18.04 -1.64 20.61
C LYS A 525 17.20 -0.45 20.20
N MET A 526 16.59 -0.52 19.01
CA MET A 526 15.59 0.45 18.57
C MET A 526 14.19 -0.09 18.84
N THR A 527 13.33 0.76 19.37
CA THR A 527 11.90 0.48 19.54
C THR A 527 11.10 1.64 18.96
N ILE A 528 10.14 1.32 18.10
CA ILE A 528 9.20 2.30 17.55
C ILE A 528 7.81 1.92 18.03
N GLU A 529 7.17 2.83 18.75
CA GLU A 529 5.82 2.62 19.30
C GLU A 529 4.83 3.53 18.58
N PHE A 530 3.67 3.00 18.24
CA PHE A 530 2.61 3.70 17.52
C PHE A 530 1.36 3.80 18.38
N TYR A 531 0.75 4.98 18.41
CA TYR A 531 -0.33 5.33 19.33
C TYR A 531 -1.52 5.94 18.60
N THR A 532 -2.71 5.67 19.11
CA THR A 532 -3.93 6.42 18.74
C THR A 532 -3.87 7.85 19.28
N ASN A 533 -4.82 8.70 18.87
CA ASN A 533 -4.96 10.05 19.45
C ASN A 533 -5.25 10.05 20.98
N ALA A 534 -5.76 8.93 21.50
CA ALA A 534 -6.11 8.76 22.91
C ALA A 534 -4.96 8.16 23.75
N GLY A 535 -3.81 7.85 23.14
CA GLY A 535 -2.64 7.32 23.84
C GLY A 535 -2.59 5.82 24.03
N LEU A 536 -3.48 5.10 23.35
CA LEU A 536 -3.44 3.64 23.31
C LEU A 536 -2.36 3.20 22.33
N LYS A 537 -1.44 2.35 22.78
CA LYS A 537 -0.41 1.75 21.91
C LYS A 537 -1.09 0.76 20.97
N VAL A 538 -1.11 1.07 19.68
CA VAL A 538 -1.68 0.23 18.61
C VAL A 538 -0.71 -0.89 18.24
N SER A 539 0.57 -0.54 18.09
CA SER A 539 1.62 -1.48 17.73
C SER A 539 2.97 -1.01 18.21
N GLN A 540 3.93 -1.94 18.26
CA GLN A 540 5.34 -1.63 18.46
C GLN A 540 6.19 -2.50 17.54
N GLN A 541 7.33 -1.97 17.12
CA GLN A 541 8.36 -2.71 16.43
C GLN A 541 9.67 -2.58 17.18
N VAL A 542 10.34 -3.71 17.37
CA VAL A 542 11.62 -3.81 18.08
C VAL A 542 12.62 -4.47 17.16
N PHE A 543 13.77 -3.85 17.00
CA PHE A 543 14.87 -4.38 16.20
C PHE A 543 16.20 -3.82 16.73
N PHE A 544 17.30 -4.32 16.20
CA PHE A 544 18.61 -3.79 16.51
C PHE A 544 19.13 -2.95 15.35
N ILE A 545 19.94 -1.97 15.68
CA ILE A 545 20.73 -1.18 14.73
C ILE A 545 22.19 -1.23 15.18
N MET A 546 23.14 -1.38 14.25
CA MET A 546 24.55 -1.22 14.53
C MET A 546 24.91 0.23 14.22
N ILE A 547 25.20 1.03 15.25
CA ILE A 547 25.64 2.42 15.08
C ILE A 547 27.17 2.46 14.98
N ASP A 548 27.68 3.15 13.98
CA ASP A 548 29.11 3.37 13.79
C ASP A 548 29.38 4.77 13.24
N ASN A 549 29.80 5.66 14.13
CA ASN A 549 30.27 7.00 13.80
C ASN A 549 31.79 7.15 13.98
N ASN A 550 32.54 6.03 14.08
CA ASN A 550 33.98 6.07 14.28
C ASN A 550 34.69 6.55 13.01
N ARG A 551 35.83 7.23 13.19
CA ARG A 551 36.75 7.55 12.09
C ARG A 551 37.77 6.43 11.92
N CYS A 552 38.14 6.16 10.67
CA CYS A 552 39.26 5.30 10.34
C CYS A 552 40.59 5.98 10.71
N THR A 553 41.65 5.17 10.79
CA THR A 553 43.03 5.63 10.92
C THR A 553 43.87 5.08 9.77
N ALA A 554 44.65 5.97 9.16
CA ALA A 554 45.57 5.67 8.08
C ALA A 554 46.93 6.32 8.36
N ALA A 555 48.01 5.55 8.29
CA ALA A 555 49.37 6.07 8.40
C ALA A 555 50.33 5.19 7.62
N ILE A 556 51.43 5.76 7.13
CA ILE A 556 52.50 5.00 6.46
C ILE A 556 53.82 5.50 7.03
N ASP A 557 54.65 4.57 7.50
CA ASP A 557 56.00 4.86 7.94
C ASP A 557 56.89 5.09 6.71
N MET A 558 57.91 5.95 6.82
CA MET A 558 58.85 6.13 5.72
C MET A 558 59.56 4.80 5.40
N PRO A 559 59.67 4.40 4.11
CA PRO A 559 60.26 3.13 3.71
C PRO A 559 61.68 2.95 4.23
N GLU A 560 62.06 1.71 4.54
CA GLU A 560 63.39 1.38 5.04
C GLU A 560 64.05 0.24 4.26
N ILE A 561 65.38 0.27 4.22
CA ILE A 561 66.24 -0.82 3.77
C ILE A 561 67.29 -1.04 4.85
N ALA A 562 67.39 -2.27 5.35
CA ALA A 562 68.35 -2.65 6.40
C ALA A 562 68.34 -1.72 7.64
N GLY A 563 67.16 -1.24 8.05
CA GLY A 563 66.98 -0.34 9.21
C GLY A 563 67.32 1.14 8.93
N VAL A 564 67.69 1.49 7.70
CA VAL A 564 67.87 2.88 7.27
C VAL A 564 66.58 3.34 6.60
N SER A 565 65.92 4.35 7.18
CA SER A 565 64.68 4.92 6.63
C SER A 565 64.96 6.08 5.68
N ALA A 566 64.12 6.24 4.66
CA ALA A 566 64.14 7.40 3.78
C ALA A 566 63.86 8.68 4.58
N THR A 567 64.70 9.70 4.43
CA THR A 567 64.47 10.98 5.14
C THR A 567 63.25 11.68 4.56
N THR A 568 62.48 12.35 5.41
CA THR A 568 61.29 13.13 5.00
C THR A 568 61.64 14.35 4.13
N GLU A 569 62.89 14.83 4.17
CA GLU A 569 63.35 15.97 3.36
C GLU A 569 63.70 15.59 1.93
N CYS A 570 64.42 14.47 1.72
CA CYS A 570 64.94 14.11 0.39
C CYS A 570 64.13 12.98 -0.26
N GLY A 571 63.46 12.13 0.53
CA GLY A 571 62.74 10.94 0.04
C GLY A 571 63.63 9.89 -0.64
N MET A 572 64.95 10.08 -0.66
CA MET A 572 65.90 9.18 -1.33
C MET A 572 66.32 8.06 -0.39
N LEU A 573 66.23 6.82 -0.86
CA LEU A 573 66.66 5.64 -0.14
C LEU A 573 67.69 4.87 -0.97
N ARG A 574 68.90 4.76 -0.44
CA ARG A 574 70.00 4.03 -1.08
C ARG A 574 69.88 2.53 -0.84
N TYR A 575 70.14 1.75 -1.87
CA TYR A 575 70.23 0.30 -1.77
C TYR A 575 71.60 -0.17 -2.30
N GLY A 576 72.19 -1.18 -1.66
CA GLY A 576 73.47 -1.75 -2.09
C GLY A 576 73.31 -2.80 -3.18
N ASN A 577 72.27 -3.65 -3.08
CA ASN A 577 71.98 -4.71 -4.03
C ASN A 577 70.50 -4.73 -4.41
N LYS A 578 70.18 -5.21 -5.62
CA LYS A 578 68.78 -5.42 -6.04
C LYS A 578 68.04 -6.50 -5.21
N THR A 579 68.76 -7.30 -4.44
CA THR A 579 68.20 -8.27 -3.49
C THR A 579 67.92 -7.67 -2.11
N ASP A 580 68.26 -6.39 -1.88
CA ASP A 580 67.93 -5.73 -0.62
C ASP A 580 66.41 -5.63 -0.47
N THR A 581 65.91 -5.91 0.73
CA THR A 581 64.48 -5.87 1.02
C THR A 581 64.05 -4.46 1.42
N LEU A 582 63.15 -3.87 0.64
CA LEU A 582 62.39 -2.69 1.03
C LEU A 582 61.28 -3.11 1.99
N SER A 583 61.23 -2.49 3.16
CA SER A 583 60.12 -2.66 4.12
C SER A 583 59.33 -1.36 4.24
N ILE A 584 58.01 -1.47 4.22
CA ILE A 584 57.09 -0.36 4.50
C ILE A 584 56.04 -0.85 5.49
N ARG A 585 56.02 -0.24 6.67
CA ARG A 585 54.96 -0.46 7.64
C ARG A 585 53.85 0.56 7.44
N TYR A 586 52.60 0.11 7.50
CA TYR A 586 51.46 1.01 7.36
C TYR A 586 50.31 0.61 8.28
N VAL A 587 49.56 1.61 8.73
CA VAL A 587 48.36 1.47 9.55
C VAL A 587 47.15 1.63 8.66
N ALA A 588 46.26 0.64 8.68
CA ALA A 588 44.91 0.71 8.14
C ALA A 588 43.95 0.12 9.17
N SER A 589 43.38 0.96 10.02
CA SER A 589 42.59 0.51 11.17
C SER A 589 41.27 1.26 11.32
N HIS A 590 40.34 0.59 12.00
CA HIS A 590 39.05 1.14 12.42
C HIS A 590 38.74 0.59 13.82
N PRO A 591 38.19 1.38 14.76
CA PRO A 591 37.95 0.94 16.13
C PRO A 591 37.18 -0.38 16.26
N ASP A 592 36.16 -0.58 15.43
CA ASP A 592 35.31 -1.79 15.46
C ASP A 592 35.50 -2.71 14.24
N LEU A 593 36.58 -2.53 13.47
CA LEU A 593 36.87 -3.27 12.23
C LEU A 593 35.75 -3.20 11.16
N GLN A 594 34.85 -2.22 11.25
CA GLN A 594 33.79 -1.95 10.28
C GLN A 594 34.28 -1.08 9.09
N ALA A 595 35.48 -1.37 8.59
CA ALA A 595 36.07 -0.68 7.46
C ALA A 595 36.79 -1.67 6.53
N THR A 596 37.10 -1.20 5.33
CA THR A 596 38.01 -1.88 4.40
C THR A 596 39.14 -0.94 4.04
N CYS A 597 40.25 -1.45 3.53
CA CYS A 597 41.36 -0.64 3.08
C CYS A 597 41.80 -1.00 1.66
N ALA A 598 42.40 -0.02 0.99
CA ALA A 598 43.11 -0.17 -0.27
C ALA A 598 44.56 0.29 -0.07
N TRP A 599 45.50 -0.65 -0.22
CA TRP A 599 46.94 -0.42 -0.22
C TRP A 599 47.46 -0.37 -1.65
N ARG A 600 48.27 0.64 -1.97
CA ARG A 600 48.87 0.81 -3.29
C ARG A 600 50.34 1.22 -3.17
N VAL A 601 51.23 0.57 -3.91
CA VAL A 601 52.61 1.01 -4.16
C VAL A 601 52.80 1.18 -5.65
N GLY A 602 53.12 2.38 -6.11
CA GLY A 602 53.25 2.68 -7.53
C GLY A 602 54.57 3.31 -7.91
N ARG A 603 54.91 3.24 -9.20
CA ARG A 603 56.20 3.69 -9.75
C ARG A 603 56.01 4.76 -10.82
N ALA A 604 56.77 5.84 -10.73
CA ALA A 604 56.81 6.94 -11.69
C ALA A 604 55.43 7.53 -12.06
N GLY A 605 54.47 7.52 -11.12
CA GLY A 605 53.12 8.02 -11.33
C GLY A 605 52.23 7.21 -12.29
N LYS A 606 52.68 6.04 -12.77
CA LYS A 606 51.95 5.22 -13.77
C LYS A 606 50.97 4.20 -13.16
N GLY A 607 50.64 4.32 -11.87
CA GLY A 607 49.86 3.34 -11.12
C GLY A 607 50.75 2.32 -10.39
N THR A 608 50.14 1.23 -9.92
CA THR A 608 50.82 0.19 -9.13
C THR A 608 51.91 -0.52 -9.92
N VAL A 609 52.93 -1.04 -9.23
CA VAL A 609 54.05 -1.73 -9.89
C VAL A 609 53.54 -2.95 -10.67
N PRO A 610 53.70 -2.99 -12.01
CA PRO A 610 53.18 -4.10 -12.82
C PRO A 610 53.82 -5.44 -12.44
N GLY A 611 53.02 -6.49 -12.36
CA GLY A 611 53.49 -7.85 -12.05
C GLY A 611 53.78 -8.10 -10.57
N VAL A 612 53.47 -7.15 -9.68
CA VAL A 612 53.65 -7.28 -8.22
C VAL A 612 52.30 -7.13 -7.52
N PRO A 613 51.55 -8.24 -7.30
CA PRO A 613 50.20 -8.19 -6.73
C PRO A 613 50.12 -7.48 -5.37
N GLU A 614 51.15 -7.59 -4.54
CA GLU A 614 51.21 -6.99 -3.20
C GLU A 614 51.30 -5.46 -3.25
N CYS A 615 51.61 -4.89 -4.42
CA CYS A 615 51.53 -3.45 -4.64
C CYS A 615 50.08 -2.95 -4.84
N SER A 616 49.08 -3.85 -4.88
CA SER A 616 47.67 -3.52 -5.04
C SER A 616 46.78 -4.48 -4.26
N VAL A 617 46.60 -4.22 -2.97
CA VAL A 617 45.82 -5.09 -2.07
C VAL A 617 44.62 -4.32 -1.55
N ASP A 618 43.43 -4.90 -1.73
CA ASP A 618 42.21 -4.48 -1.05
C ASP A 618 41.83 -5.53 -0.02
N GLY A 619 41.37 -5.11 1.16
CA GLY A 619 41.09 -6.06 2.22
C GLY A 619 40.46 -5.46 3.47
N PRO A 620 40.25 -6.30 4.50
CA PRO A 620 39.78 -5.84 5.79
C PRO A 620 40.87 -5.03 6.50
N VAL A 621 40.45 -4.08 7.34
CA VAL A 621 41.32 -3.38 8.28
C VAL A 621 41.76 -4.28 9.43
N GLN A 622 42.81 -3.89 10.16
CA GLN A 622 43.32 -4.61 11.33
C GLN A 622 43.68 -3.64 12.46
N HIS A 623 43.75 -4.13 13.71
CA HIS A 623 44.24 -3.32 14.84
C HIS A 623 45.76 -3.15 14.86
N VAL A 624 46.48 -4.06 14.21
CA VAL A 624 47.93 -4.04 14.10
C VAL A 624 48.35 -3.49 12.75
N PRO A 625 49.51 -2.81 12.65
CA PRO A 625 50.02 -2.34 11.37
C PRO A 625 50.40 -3.49 10.45
N PHE A 626 50.18 -3.27 9.16
CA PHE A 626 50.58 -4.15 8.09
C PHE A 626 52.06 -3.93 7.75
N LEU A 627 52.68 -4.96 7.19
CA LEU A 627 54.06 -4.92 6.71
C LEU A 627 54.08 -5.30 5.23
N PHE A 628 54.53 -4.38 4.38
CA PHE A 628 54.83 -4.63 2.98
C PHE A 628 56.34 -4.86 2.83
N GLN A 629 56.73 -5.97 2.21
CA GLN A 629 58.12 -6.31 1.94
C GLN A 629 58.31 -6.82 0.52
N LYS A 630 59.26 -6.22 -0.20
CA LYS A 630 59.69 -6.67 -1.52
C LYS A 630 61.15 -6.34 -1.78
N ASP A 631 61.79 -7.18 -2.59
CA ASP A 631 63.14 -6.91 -3.08
C ASP A 631 63.13 -5.67 -3.99
N VAL A 632 64.15 -4.83 -3.85
CA VAL A 632 64.34 -3.63 -4.67
C VAL A 632 64.28 -3.96 -6.17
N GLY A 633 64.88 -5.08 -6.58
CA GLY A 633 64.88 -5.57 -7.96
C GLY A 633 63.50 -5.93 -8.49
N THR A 634 62.60 -6.40 -7.62
CA THR A 634 61.19 -6.68 -7.99
C THR A 634 60.44 -5.38 -8.29
N LEU A 635 60.72 -4.32 -7.54
CA LEU A 635 60.06 -3.01 -7.71
C LEU A 635 60.64 -2.20 -8.88
N LEU A 636 61.96 -2.25 -9.09
CA LEU A 636 62.64 -1.58 -10.21
C LEU A 636 62.54 -2.36 -11.52
N GLY A 637 62.40 -3.68 -11.48
CA GLY A 637 62.55 -4.54 -12.64
C GLY A 637 64.02 -4.67 -13.09
N THR A 638 64.21 -5.29 -14.25
CA THR A 638 65.54 -5.68 -14.74
C THR A 638 66.39 -4.50 -15.20
N THR A 639 65.81 -3.52 -15.90
CA THR A 639 66.56 -2.46 -16.59
C THR A 639 66.65 -1.13 -15.83
N CYS A 640 65.79 -0.90 -14.83
CA CYS A 640 65.74 0.39 -14.12
C CYS A 640 66.79 0.42 -12.99
N PRO A 641 67.71 1.40 -12.96
CA PRO A 641 68.70 1.54 -11.88
C PRO A 641 68.19 2.40 -10.72
N SER A 642 67.18 3.24 -10.93
CA SER A 642 66.61 4.10 -9.90
C SER A 642 65.22 4.56 -10.35
N ALA A 643 64.27 4.66 -9.42
CA ALA A 643 62.93 5.15 -9.72
C ALA A 643 62.28 5.81 -8.51
N ALA A 644 61.38 6.76 -8.79
CA ALA A 644 60.48 7.33 -7.81
C ALA A 644 59.24 6.44 -7.63
N PHE A 645 58.77 6.35 -6.40
CA PHE A 645 57.65 5.56 -5.95
C PHE A 645 56.73 6.39 -5.06
N TYR A 646 55.49 5.94 -4.96
CA TYR A 646 54.57 6.34 -3.90
C TYR A 646 54.04 5.10 -3.20
N ALA A 647 53.70 5.24 -1.94
CA ALA A 647 52.90 4.29 -1.20
C ALA A 647 51.67 5.05 -0.66
N SER A 648 50.48 4.52 -0.88
CA SER A 648 49.24 5.10 -0.40
C SER A 648 48.35 4.05 0.24
N VAL A 649 47.71 4.44 1.34
CA VAL A 649 46.68 3.64 1.99
C VAL A 649 45.43 4.50 2.12
N TYR A 650 44.31 3.95 1.70
CA TYR A 650 42.99 4.54 1.90
C TYR A 650 42.13 3.57 2.70
N VAL A 651 41.47 4.05 3.75
CA VAL A 651 40.64 3.25 4.64
C VAL A 651 39.21 3.75 4.53
N TYR A 652 38.33 2.91 4.00
CA TYR A 652 36.92 3.17 3.75
C TYR A 652 36.08 2.69 4.92
N ALA A 653 35.48 3.61 5.67
CA ALA A 653 34.44 3.29 6.63
C ALA A 653 33.24 2.68 5.88
N ARG A 654 32.64 1.62 6.45
CA ARG A 654 31.47 0.95 5.86
C ARG A 654 30.15 1.56 6.30
N ALA A 655 30.16 2.51 7.24
CA ALA A 655 28.96 3.14 7.74
C ALA A 655 28.16 3.82 6.61
N ILE A 656 26.84 3.64 6.64
CA ILE A 656 25.88 4.24 5.72
C ILE A 656 24.84 5.06 6.49
N ASN A 657 24.16 5.97 5.81
CA ASN A 657 23.02 6.71 6.39
C ASN A 657 21.64 6.28 5.83
N GLY A 658 21.63 5.20 5.04
CA GLY A 658 20.45 4.76 4.29
C GLY A 658 20.30 5.40 2.91
N PHE A 659 21.11 6.41 2.55
CA PHE A 659 21.17 6.97 1.20
C PHE A 659 22.52 6.73 0.52
N GLY A 660 23.61 6.73 1.30
CA GLY A 660 24.95 6.49 0.81
C GLY A 660 25.94 6.13 1.92
N ARG A 661 27.16 5.81 1.51
CA ARG A 661 28.29 5.55 2.40
C ARG A 661 28.87 6.87 2.94
N LEU A 662 29.33 6.84 4.19
CA LEU A 662 29.79 8.01 4.92
C LEU A 662 31.30 8.21 4.78
N SER A 663 31.73 8.79 3.66
CA SER A 663 33.15 9.04 3.39
C SER A 663 33.82 10.02 4.35
N GLN A 664 33.05 10.81 5.10
CA GLN A 664 33.59 11.68 6.13
C GLN A 664 34.29 10.93 7.28
N TYR A 665 34.06 9.62 7.40
CA TYR A 665 34.70 8.73 8.37
C TYR A 665 35.93 8.00 7.82
N ASP A 666 36.29 8.23 6.56
CA ASP A 666 37.48 7.64 5.95
C ASP A 666 38.76 8.27 6.48
N ALA A 667 39.87 7.57 6.24
CA ALA A 667 41.20 8.09 6.44
C ALA A 667 42.10 7.68 5.28
N SER A 668 43.11 8.50 4.98
CA SER A 668 44.12 8.16 3.99
C SER A 668 45.48 8.70 4.39
N SER A 669 46.52 8.05 3.89
CA SER A 669 47.90 8.49 4.04
C SER A 669 48.66 8.15 2.77
N ILE A 670 49.61 9.01 2.39
CA ILE A 670 50.47 8.84 1.24
C ILE A 670 51.88 9.30 1.58
N VAL A 671 52.87 8.52 1.17
CA VAL A 671 54.29 8.88 1.22
C VAL A 671 54.91 8.69 -0.15
N ALA A 672 55.95 9.45 -0.44
CA ALA A 672 56.74 9.34 -1.65
C ALA A 672 58.19 9.04 -1.29
N PHE A 673 58.86 8.25 -2.11
CA PHE A 673 60.27 7.91 -1.95
C PHE A 673 60.89 7.57 -3.29
N ALA A 674 62.21 7.55 -3.39
CA ALA A 674 62.93 7.08 -4.56
C ALA A 674 64.01 6.09 -4.15
N LEU A 675 64.10 4.99 -4.90
CA LEU A 675 65.19 4.03 -4.75
C LEU A 675 66.33 4.47 -5.66
N THR A 676 67.52 4.65 -5.09
CA THR A 676 68.74 4.99 -5.81
C THR A 676 69.86 4.02 -5.44
N LEU A 677 70.72 3.72 -6.41
CA LEU A 677 71.98 3.02 -6.14
C LEU A 677 72.91 3.90 -5.29
#